data_AF-A0A292YV43-F1
#
_entry.id   AF-A0A292YV43-F1
#
_cell.length_a   1.000
_cell.length_b   1.000
_cell.length_c   1.000
_cell.angle_alpha   90.00
_cell.angle_beta   90.00
_cell.angle_gamma   90.00
#
_symmetry.space_group_name_H-M   'P 1'
#
loop_
_entity.id
_entity.type
_entity.pdbx_description
1 polymer ?
#
loop_
_entity_poly.entity_id
_entity_poly.type
_entity_poly.pdbx_seq_one_letter_code
_entity_poly.pdbx_strand_id
1 'polypeptide(L)'
;MAAGHAAAAAAERVAEAGARHHGAAARVAAARLRATRLAEEHSAATAVVAGWNAVATVDAARHARRRVVSLEEQLTAATAEAAPLRARLDETAAGYAHALDASIAALDARVAALDAEVAQAREAERAARTAAQEASEQRGALAGELTAVTQALAGLEADLTAVAGHLDHAPAAAIDAPAVEDAIARNEGLDADAADEIERLTAERAMLRERRAELAASADSVGAARRAAERTAESTGARAEELRARVDELAVDERLRALAGGADVDPVAEAVDLAALLTAAVSRAERGRVELAVADADDERALATLGADRLLPAALDVVRAVDVLDRAGIPVTTGWRYLADSVPPERRAELMTVAPALAGGLLVHEERDLPAARAALTASGLRPTSPVVLATTRDLDRAAGTDVGAWLLPPAAALTDRAAAGAEIDRREAARAHRARADAELVAQRDADADRRRRLDQLRADCPPGTLAALDAAAAEAAEAVATADTDLARIAADVAALGAREADAETRRGELERARRSAAAAIATLSALLPRVRDAADRRARAAELPARIAARGAEVERATAAESQARTAAGAAADQVVAVRRALTEQRDLRASLPDPGPGTAAMSIDDARRAFESADQAYRREVSESSLAVALEEARRALAAPAARVAGLRADVRARAEALLDGPDGADPATRDAAAARAQGVAEQLTSATGELRAEQRDADAELAAHPAPAGSEEPDVAADPAELDAVRTRALDAATEAAARASELLAARSAAEDSARDAEALRSNARERSTGLTHLLELLRVDPGTCDDPAEVGSLDDAHAAVTAARAAVDAALAQAREASTTVEDVARRIVVWAAADRFAAVKPDVRDRFRVADVAGELAPVADTLAADLAVYAVNLRERLTDLEEDKGVVVTAMTGMVRQALRSLSRAQSLSELPGTLGEWAGQRFLEVGPRASVETADAVVRDRCSRLVDSLTSRGAEVPRGLELLWQATDAVVGDGNWKARVLKPSTTFAVERVSVERMRKWSGGEKVTISLLLFCMVAKLRATSRGRDVPGLGALPLDNPLGKANYVVFLDLQRKVAAANGVQLIFLTGVGDLKAVGRFPNIIRMRNVAGGPSASTRGRQYVRQEERILADADPSDAIDTTRVWREDPVLTLM
;
A
#
# COMPACT_ATOMS: atom_id res chain seq x y z
N MET A 1 54.26 -0.34 30.26
CA MET A 1 53.47 0.59 31.08
C MET A 1 52.19 1.03 30.38
N ALA A 2 52.22 1.67 29.20
CA ALA A 2 51.00 2.05 28.46
C ALA A 2 50.02 0.88 28.23
N ALA A 3 50.51 -0.30 27.83
CA ALA A 3 49.70 -1.50 27.67
C ALA A 3 49.11 -2.03 29.00
N GLY A 4 49.81 -1.83 30.13
CA GLY A 4 49.32 -2.19 31.46
C GLY A 4 48.19 -1.28 31.92
N HIS A 5 48.31 0.03 31.68
CA HIS A 5 47.23 0.99 31.91
C HIS A 5 46.04 0.77 30.97
N ALA A 6 46.27 0.37 29.71
CA ALA A 6 45.20 0.02 28.77
C ALA A 6 44.45 -1.25 29.16
N ALA A 7 45.15 -2.29 29.60
CA ALA A 7 44.54 -3.53 30.09
C ALA A 7 43.73 -3.28 31.39
N ALA A 8 44.27 -2.49 32.32
CA ALA A 8 43.57 -2.10 33.53
C ALA A 8 42.33 -1.22 33.23
N ALA A 9 42.44 -0.25 32.31
CA ALA A 9 41.30 0.57 31.88
C ALA A 9 40.24 -0.23 31.10
N ALA A 10 40.64 -1.30 30.41
CA ALA A 10 39.71 -2.24 29.78
C ALA A 10 39.00 -3.09 30.84
N ALA A 11 39.72 -3.57 31.86
CA ALA A 11 39.14 -4.32 32.97
C ALA A 11 38.13 -3.46 33.77
N GLU A 12 38.45 -2.20 34.06
CA GLU A 12 37.53 -1.26 34.74
C GLU A 12 36.30 -0.93 33.87
N ARG A 13 36.43 -0.85 32.53
CA ARG A 13 35.27 -0.70 31.64
C ARG A 13 34.38 -1.94 31.58
N VAL A 14 34.96 -3.14 31.70
CA VAL A 14 34.18 -4.38 31.83
C VAL A 14 33.48 -4.43 33.18
N ALA A 15 34.14 -3.99 34.26
CA ALA A 15 33.54 -3.87 35.59
C ALA A 15 32.38 -2.85 35.62
N GLU A 16 32.54 -1.69 34.97
CA GLU A 16 31.48 -0.70 34.80
C GLU A 16 30.27 -1.28 34.05
N ALA A 17 30.51 -1.96 32.93
CA ALA A 17 29.45 -2.58 32.13
C ALA A 17 28.72 -3.68 32.93
N GLY A 18 29.47 -4.50 33.68
CA GLY A 18 28.90 -5.54 34.55
C GLY A 18 28.05 -4.96 35.67
N ALA A 19 28.51 -3.89 36.31
CA ALA A 19 27.78 -3.22 37.38
C ALA A 19 26.48 -2.54 36.88
N ARG A 20 26.48 -1.92 35.69
CA ARG A 20 25.25 -1.38 35.09
C ARG A 20 24.27 -2.48 34.68
N HIS A 21 24.78 -3.59 34.14
CA HIS A 21 23.97 -4.76 33.81
C HIS A 21 23.31 -5.36 35.07
N HIS A 22 24.06 -5.53 36.16
CA HIS A 22 23.53 -6.00 37.45
C HIS A 22 22.46 -5.07 38.03
N GLY A 23 22.64 -3.75 37.92
CA GLY A 23 21.63 -2.77 38.35
C GLY A 23 20.32 -2.87 37.54
N ALA A 24 20.43 -3.06 36.23
CA ALA A 24 19.27 -3.26 35.36
C ALA A 24 18.57 -4.61 35.60
N ALA A 25 19.35 -5.69 35.80
CA ALA A 25 18.82 -7.02 36.11
C ALA A 25 18.05 -7.05 37.44
N ALA A 26 18.57 -6.36 38.47
CA ALA A 26 17.89 -6.23 39.76
C ALA A 26 16.53 -5.50 39.64
N ARG A 27 16.44 -4.46 38.80
CA ARG A 27 15.17 -3.76 38.51
C ARG A 27 14.15 -4.68 37.85
N VAL A 28 14.57 -5.48 36.87
CA VAL A 28 13.69 -6.45 36.17
C VAL A 28 13.20 -7.53 37.14
N ALA A 29 14.08 -8.05 37.99
CA ALA A 29 13.69 -9.03 39.02
C ALA A 29 12.65 -8.46 39.99
N ALA A 30 12.82 -7.22 40.45
CA ALA A 30 11.86 -6.55 41.34
C ALA A 30 10.48 -6.34 40.67
N ALA A 31 10.48 -5.90 39.41
CA ALA A 31 9.26 -5.68 38.64
C ALA A 31 8.51 -6.99 38.32
N ARG A 32 9.23 -8.10 38.11
CA ARG A 32 8.64 -9.44 37.92
C ARG A 32 7.97 -9.94 39.20
N LEU A 33 8.65 -9.83 40.34
CA LEU A 33 8.12 -10.33 41.61
C LEU A 33 6.86 -9.56 42.05
N ARG A 34 6.85 -8.22 41.87
CA ARG A 34 5.66 -7.39 42.08
C ARG A 34 4.48 -7.83 41.21
N ALA A 35 4.74 -8.26 39.97
CA ALA A 35 3.69 -8.64 39.02
C ALA A 35 3.09 -10.01 39.31
N THR A 36 3.91 -10.97 39.74
CA THR A 36 3.40 -12.27 40.18
C THR A 36 2.45 -12.10 41.37
N ARG A 37 2.83 -11.29 42.37
CA ARG A 37 1.99 -11.01 43.54
C ARG A 37 0.66 -10.35 43.17
N LEU A 38 0.68 -9.35 42.28
CA LEU A 38 -0.53 -8.66 41.84
C LEU A 38 -1.44 -9.55 40.98
N ALA A 39 -0.88 -10.46 40.18
CA ALA A 39 -1.64 -11.42 39.38
C ALA A 39 -2.41 -12.43 40.25
N GLU A 40 -1.80 -12.88 41.35
CA GLU A 40 -2.48 -13.74 42.34
C GLU A 40 -3.65 -13.00 43.01
N GLU A 41 -3.46 -11.74 43.39
CA GLU A 41 -4.49 -10.89 43.99
C GLU A 41 -5.65 -10.61 43.00
N HIS A 42 -5.35 -10.35 41.73
CA HIS A 42 -6.34 -10.13 40.66
C HIS A 42 -7.18 -11.38 40.36
N SER A 43 -6.54 -12.55 40.31
CA SER A 43 -7.21 -13.84 40.11
C SER A 43 -8.18 -14.15 41.25
N ALA A 44 -7.75 -13.93 42.50
CA ALA A 44 -8.59 -14.10 43.68
C ALA A 44 -9.80 -13.15 43.68
N ALA A 45 -9.62 -11.88 43.30
CA ALA A 45 -10.72 -10.91 43.21
C ALA A 45 -11.73 -11.27 42.11
N THR A 46 -11.26 -11.73 40.95
CA THR A 46 -12.12 -12.12 39.81
C THR A 46 -12.98 -13.34 40.14
N ALA A 47 -12.44 -14.31 40.88
CA ALA A 47 -13.19 -15.47 41.36
C ALA A 47 -14.34 -15.09 42.31
N VAL A 48 -14.17 -14.05 43.13
CA VAL A 48 -15.21 -13.53 44.03
C VAL A 48 -16.34 -12.86 43.24
N VAL A 49 -16.03 -12.09 42.19
CA VAL A 49 -17.03 -11.48 41.29
C VAL A 49 -17.86 -12.54 40.57
N ALA A 50 -17.21 -13.58 40.05
CA ALA A 50 -17.91 -14.70 39.40
C ALA A 50 -18.86 -15.42 40.35
N GLY A 51 -18.48 -15.57 41.62
CA GLY A 51 -19.33 -16.12 42.68
C GLY A 51 -20.59 -15.29 42.92
N TRP A 52 -20.46 -13.97 43.10
CA TRP A 52 -21.61 -13.08 43.33
C TRP A 52 -22.61 -13.06 42.18
N ASN A 53 -22.14 -13.09 40.92
CA ASN A 53 -23.01 -13.14 39.74
C ASN A 53 -23.87 -14.43 39.67
N ALA A 54 -23.45 -15.52 40.32
CA ALA A 54 -24.15 -16.79 40.29
C ALA A 54 -25.16 -16.99 41.45
N VAL A 55 -25.11 -16.16 42.51
CA VAL A 55 -25.93 -16.30 43.74
C VAL A 55 -27.43 -16.31 43.46
N ALA A 56 -27.93 -15.43 42.58
CA ALA A 56 -29.36 -15.34 42.24
C ALA A 56 -29.92 -16.63 41.59
N THR A 57 -29.06 -17.35 40.86
CA THR A 57 -29.46 -18.59 40.17
C THR A 57 -29.58 -19.76 41.15
N VAL A 58 -28.73 -19.81 42.18
CA VAL A 58 -28.73 -20.84 43.22
C VAL A 58 -29.91 -20.68 44.19
N ASP A 59 -30.25 -19.45 44.55
CA ASP A 59 -31.36 -19.13 45.48
C ASP A 59 -32.75 -19.55 44.92
N ALA A 60 -32.99 -19.31 43.63
CA ALA A 60 -34.23 -19.70 42.96
C ALA A 60 -34.47 -21.22 42.95
N ALA A 61 -33.41 -22.03 42.89
CA ALA A 61 -33.50 -23.49 42.90
C ALA A 61 -33.81 -24.05 44.31
N ARG A 62 -33.29 -23.44 45.37
CA ARG A 62 -33.56 -23.84 46.77
C ARG A 62 -35.03 -23.65 47.14
N HIS A 63 -35.67 -22.57 46.70
CA HIS A 63 -37.08 -22.27 46.99
C HIS A 63 -38.06 -23.28 46.37
N ALA A 64 -37.88 -23.63 45.09
CA ALA A 64 -38.77 -24.56 44.40
C ALA A 64 -38.74 -25.98 45.00
N ARG A 65 -37.60 -26.40 45.57
CA ARG A 65 -37.42 -27.74 46.15
C ARG A 65 -38.20 -27.95 47.46
N ARG A 66 -38.32 -26.91 48.30
CA ARG A 66 -39.05 -26.99 49.59
C ARG A 66 -40.56 -27.19 49.42
N ARG A 67 -41.14 -26.69 48.32
CA ARG A 67 -42.59 -26.78 48.05
C ARG A 67 -43.04 -28.20 47.70
N VAL A 68 -42.18 -29.00 47.05
CA VAL A 68 -42.48 -30.39 46.67
C VAL A 68 -42.60 -31.28 47.91
N VAL A 69 -41.64 -31.18 48.84
CA VAL A 69 -41.59 -32.02 50.06
C VAL A 69 -42.84 -31.84 50.94
N SER A 70 -43.34 -30.60 51.08
CA SER A 70 -44.51 -30.30 51.93
C SER A 70 -45.84 -30.90 51.41
N LEU A 71 -45.97 -31.16 50.11
CA LEU A 71 -47.21 -31.70 49.52
C LEU A 71 -47.27 -33.24 49.59
N GLU A 72 -46.10 -33.91 49.67
CA GLU A 72 -46.01 -35.36 49.81
C GLU A 72 -46.47 -35.83 51.21
N GLU A 73 -46.18 -35.05 52.24
CA GLU A 73 -46.57 -35.36 53.63
C GLU A 73 -48.10 -35.28 53.84
N GLN A 74 -48.79 -34.38 53.15
CA GLN A 74 -50.25 -34.16 53.30
C GLN A 74 -51.10 -35.27 52.66
N LEU A 75 -50.60 -35.93 51.62
CA LEU A 75 -51.30 -37.02 50.94
C LEU A 75 -51.35 -38.31 51.79
N THR A 76 -50.37 -38.49 52.67
CA THR A 76 -50.19 -39.71 53.46
C THR A 76 -51.15 -39.77 54.66
N ALA A 77 -51.66 -38.62 55.13
CA ALA A 77 -52.58 -38.53 56.27
C ALA A 77 -54.05 -38.82 55.91
N ALA A 78 -54.44 -38.69 54.64
CA ALA A 78 -55.84 -38.76 54.21
C ALA A 78 -56.36 -40.19 53.94
N THR A 79 -55.49 -41.21 53.94
CA THR A 79 -55.83 -42.58 53.51
C THR A 79 -56.23 -43.54 54.65
N ALA A 80 -56.32 -43.07 55.90
CA ALA A 80 -56.54 -43.90 57.08
C ALA A 80 -58.02 -44.19 57.46
N GLU A 81 -59.01 -43.49 56.87
CA GLU A 81 -60.43 -43.54 57.33
C GLU A 81 -61.32 -44.65 56.70
N ALA A 82 -60.85 -45.41 55.69
CA ALA A 82 -61.66 -46.38 54.92
C ALA A 82 -61.50 -47.87 55.29
N ALA A 83 -61.19 -48.20 56.55
CA ALA A 83 -60.75 -49.53 56.99
C ALA A 83 -61.80 -50.69 56.93
N PRO A 84 -63.10 -50.53 57.26
CA PRO A 84 -64.03 -51.66 57.36
C PRO A 84 -64.59 -52.17 56.02
N LEU A 85 -64.59 -51.35 54.97
CA LEU A 85 -64.93 -51.78 53.60
C LEU A 85 -63.77 -52.53 52.91
N ARG A 86 -62.54 -52.28 53.37
CA ARG A 86 -61.33 -52.95 52.91
C ARG A 86 -61.25 -54.42 53.34
N ALA A 87 -61.63 -54.73 54.59
CA ALA A 87 -61.63 -56.11 55.10
C ALA A 87 -62.53 -57.07 54.30
N ARG A 88 -63.64 -56.58 53.74
CA ARG A 88 -64.58 -57.38 52.93
C ARG A 88 -64.16 -57.50 51.46
N LEU A 89 -63.44 -56.50 50.95
CA LEU A 89 -62.70 -56.59 49.69
C LEU A 89 -61.58 -57.63 49.79
N ASP A 90 -60.84 -57.65 50.90
CA ASP A 90 -59.69 -58.53 51.10
C ASP A 90 -60.09 -60.03 51.13
N GLU A 91 -61.22 -60.39 51.73
CA GLU A 91 -61.73 -61.78 51.77
C GLU A 91 -62.13 -62.28 50.37
N THR A 92 -62.87 -61.48 49.60
CA THR A 92 -63.27 -61.84 48.23
C THR A 92 -62.12 -61.79 47.23
N ALA A 93 -61.14 -60.91 47.47
CA ALA A 93 -59.91 -60.86 46.70
C ALA A 93 -59.03 -62.09 46.95
N ALA A 94 -59.00 -62.62 48.17
CA ALA A 94 -58.24 -63.81 48.50
C ALA A 94 -58.74 -65.04 47.72
N GLY A 95 -60.06 -65.20 47.60
CA GLY A 95 -60.67 -66.27 46.80
C GLY A 95 -60.37 -66.17 45.30
N TYR A 96 -60.31 -64.95 44.75
CA TYR A 96 -59.97 -64.71 43.34
C TYR A 96 -58.48 -64.89 43.06
N ALA A 97 -57.62 -64.50 44.00
CA ALA A 97 -56.17 -64.68 43.93
C ALA A 97 -55.76 -66.17 43.87
N HIS A 98 -56.37 -67.03 44.70
CA HIS A 98 -56.12 -68.48 44.66
C HIS A 98 -56.48 -69.14 43.32
N ALA A 99 -57.57 -68.71 42.69
CA ALA A 99 -57.98 -69.23 41.39
C ALA A 99 -57.04 -68.76 40.26
N LEU A 100 -56.53 -67.53 40.35
CA LEU A 100 -55.53 -66.99 39.41
C LEU A 100 -54.17 -67.67 39.56
N ASP A 101 -53.71 -67.94 40.79
CA ASP A 101 -52.42 -68.60 41.03
C ASP A 101 -52.33 -69.99 40.38
N ALA A 102 -53.41 -70.76 40.41
CA ALA A 102 -53.48 -72.07 39.75
C ALA A 102 -53.39 -71.98 38.21
N SER A 103 -53.99 -70.96 37.59
CA SER A 103 -53.92 -70.75 36.14
C SER A 103 -52.59 -70.14 35.68
N ILE A 104 -52.02 -69.23 36.48
CA ILE A 104 -50.69 -68.66 36.27
C ILE A 104 -49.64 -69.78 36.26
N ALA A 105 -49.69 -70.72 37.22
CA ALA A 105 -48.77 -71.86 37.26
C ALA A 105 -48.85 -72.74 35.99
N ALA A 106 -50.06 -72.96 35.45
CA ALA A 106 -50.25 -73.71 34.21
C ALA A 106 -49.72 -72.98 32.96
N LEU A 107 -49.93 -71.66 32.88
CA LEU A 107 -49.42 -70.82 31.79
C LEU A 107 -47.89 -70.65 31.87
N ASP A 108 -47.31 -70.59 33.07
CA ASP A 108 -45.86 -70.53 33.29
C ASP A 108 -45.14 -71.75 32.73
N ALA A 109 -45.67 -72.96 32.98
CA ALA A 109 -45.13 -74.19 32.41
C ALA A 109 -45.17 -74.17 30.87
N ARG A 110 -46.20 -73.55 30.27
CA ARG A 110 -46.34 -73.42 28.82
C ARG A 110 -45.39 -72.38 28.22
N VAL A 111 -45.17 -71.25 28.89
CA VAL A 111 -44.19 -70.22 28.48
C VAL A 111 -42.77 -70.77 28.51
N ALA A 112 -42.40 -71.52 29.56
CA ALA A 112 -41.06 -72.12 29.67
C ALA A 112 -40.75 -73.08 28.50
N ALA A 113 -41.73 -73.87 28.06
CA ALA A 113 -41.58 -74.77 26.90
C ALA A 113 -41.39 -74.00 25.59
N LEU A 114 -42.18 -72.96 25.33
CA LEU A 114 -42.08 -72.15 24.11
C LEU A 114 -40.83 -71.25 24.10
N ASP A 115 -40.34 -70.81 25.26
CA ASP A 115 -39.09 -70.06 25.39
C ASP A 115 -37.86 -70.90 24.98
N ALA A 116 -37.87 -72.20 25.28
CA ALA A 116 -36.83 -73.11 24.83
C ALA A 116 -36.81 -73.26 23.29
N GLU A 117 -37.97 -73.30 22.64
CA GLU A 117 -38.10 -73.35 21.17
C GLU A 117 -37.63 -72.03 20.52
N VAL A 118 -37.97 -70.87 21.10
CA VAL A 118 -37.49 -69.56 20.63
C VAL A 118 -35.97 -69.42 20.79
N ALA A 119 -35.39 -69.94 21.87
CA ALA A 119 -33.94 -69.91 22.07
C ALA A 119 -33.21 -70.70 20.98
N GLN A 120 -33.66 -71.91 20.66
CA GLN A 120 -33.08 -72.74 19.60
C GLN A 120 -33.21 -72.08 18.21
N ALA A 121 -34.38 -71.52 17.89
CA ALA A 121 -34.59 -70.85 16.60
C ALA A 121 -33.74 -69.57 16.43
N ARG A 122 -33.54 -68.79 17.51
CA ARG A 122 -32.68 -67.59 17.50
C ARG A 122 -31.20 -67.92 17.41
N GLU A 123 -30.75 -69.04 17.98
CA GLU A 123 -29.37 -69.49 17.86
C GLU A 123 -29.03 -69.90 16.42
N ALA A 124 -29.95 -70.60 15.75
CA ALA A 124 -29.84 -70.91 14.33
C ALA A 124 -29.83 -69.65 13.44
N GLU A 125 -30.66 -68.64 13.76
CA GLU A 125 -30.67 -67.35 13.05
C GLU A 125 -29.33 -66.61 13.19
N ARG A 126 -28.75 -66.55 14.40
CA ARG A 126 -27.45 -65.89 14.64
C ARG A 126 -26.30 -66.58 13.91
N ALA A 127 -26.28 -67.91 13.91
CA ALA A 127 -25.27 -68.67 13.19
C ALA A 127 -25.34 -68.42 11.67
N ALA A 128 -26.55 -68.42 11.09
CA ALA A 128 -26.75 -68.14 9.67
C ALA A 128 -26.39 -66.69 9.29
N ARG A 129 -26.71 -65.71 10.15
CA ARG A 129 -26.33 -64.29 9.96
C ARG A 129 -24.82 -64.10 9.95
N THR A 130 -24.12 -64.72 10.89
CA THR A 130 -22.65 -64.60 11.00
C THR A 130 -21.97 -65.14 9.73
N ALA A 131 -22.41 -66.31 9.25
CA ALA A 131 -21.91 -66.89 8.01
C ALA A 131 -22.20 -66.03 6.77
N ALA A 132 -23.36 -65.37 6.70
CA ALA A 132 -23.72 -64.47 5.60
C ALA A 132 -22.86 -63.19 5.60
N GLN A 133 -22.57 -62.66 6.79
CA GLN A 133 -21.75 -61.47 6.95
C GLN A 133 -20.28 -61.73 6.59
N GLU A 134 -19.69 -62.82 7.07
CA GLU A 134 -18.31 -63.21 6.74
C GLU A 134 -18.11 -63.42 5.22
N ALA A 135 -19.06 -64.09 4.55
CA ALA A 135 -19.01 -64.29 3.11
C ALA A 135 -19.12 -62.96 2.33
N SER A 136 -19.92 -62.00 2.82
CA SER A 136 -20.09 -60.69 2.20
C SER A 136 -18.85 -59.80 2.36
N GLU A 137 -18.22 -59.81 3.54
CA GLU A 137 -16.99 -59.08 3.84
C GLU A 137 -15.82 -59.57 2.96
N GLN A 138 -15.66 -60.89 2.82
CA GLN A 138 -14.63 -61.49 1.97
C GLN A 138 -14.81 -61.16 0.48
N ARG A 139 -16.06 -61.11 -0.01
CA ARG A 139 -16.37 -60.67 -1.38
C ARG A 139 -16.06 -59.18 -1.57
N GLY A 140 -16.41 -58.36 -0.58
CA GLY A 140 -16.14 -56.92 -0.57
C GLY A 140 -14.64 -56.59 -0.63
N ALA A 141 -13.81 -57.33 0.12
CA ALA A 141 -12.37 -57.16 0.11
C ALA A 141 -11.75 -57.43 -1.28
N LEU A 142 -12.14 -58.53 -1.93
CA LEU A 142 -11.65 -58.88 -3.27
C LEU A 142 -12.13 -57.90 -4.35
N ALA A 143 -13.36 -57.39 -4.23
CA ALA A 143 -13.88 -56.36 -5.13
C ALA A 143 -13.12 -55.03 -4.96
N GLY A 144 -12.81 -54.64 -3.73
CA GLY A 144 -11.98 -53.47 -3.43
C GLY A 144 -10.55 -53.62 -3.97
N GLU A 145 -9.94 -54.80 -3.85
CA GLU A 145 -8.62 -55.10 -4.43
C GLU A 145 -8.62 -54.93 -5.96
N LEU A 146 -9.64 -55.41 -6.66
CA LEU A 146 -9.76 -55.28 -8.11
C LEU A 146 -9.90 -53.81 -8.55
N THR A 147 -10.71 -53.02 -7.84
CA THR A 147 -10.83 -51.57 -8.11
C THR A 147 -9.51 -50.84 -7.89
N ALA A 148 -8.78 -51.16 -6.82
CA ALA A 148 -7.50 -50.51 -6.53
C ALA A 148 -6.43 -50.82 -7.60
N VAL A 149 -6.32 -52.07 -8.03
CA VAL A 149 -5.36 -52.49 -9.06
C VAL A 149 -5.71 -51.90 -10.43
N THR A 150 -7.00 -51.85 -10.80
CA THR A 150 -7.43 -51.26 -12.08
C THR A 150 -7.23 -49.75 -12.13
N GLN A 151 -7.52 -49.03 -11.05
CA GLN A 151 -7.25 -47.59 -10.95
C GLN A 151 -5.74 -47.28 -11.03
N ALA A 152 -4.91 -48.08 -10.39
CA ALA A 152 -3.45 -47.90 -10.43
C ALA A 152 -2.86 -48.09 -11.84
N LEU A 153 -3.42 -49.02 -12.64
CA LEU A 153 -3.03 -49.24 -14.04
C LEU A 153 -3.52 -48.10 -14.95
N ALA A 154 -4.76 -47.64 -14.79
CA ALA A 154 -5.29 -46.51 -15.55
C ALA A 154 -4.53 -45.21 -15.27
N GLY A 155 -4.14 -44.98 -14.00
CA GLY A 155 -3.31 -43.84 -13.62
C GLY A 155 -1.91 -43.89 -14.26
N LEU A 156 -1.29 -45.07 -14.30
CA LEU A 156 -0.01 -45.25 -14.99
C LEU A 156 -0.10 -45.00 -16.50
N GLU A 157 -1.16 -45.45 -17.16
CA GLU A 157 -1.37 -45.23 -18.59
C GLU A 157 -1.59 -43.74 -18.92
N ALA A 158 -2.32 -43.01 -18.06
CA ALA A 158 -2.48 -41.57 -18.20
C ALA A 158 -1.14 -40.83 -18.03
N ASP A 159 -0.35 -41.19 -17.02
CA ASP A 159 0.95 -40.60 -16.76
C ASP A 159 1.93 -40.84 -17.92
N LEU A 160 1.97 -42.05 -18.47
CA LEU A 160 2.79 -42.40 -19.64
C LEU A 160 2.36 -41.66 -20.91
N THR A 161 1.06 -41.41 -21.08
CA THR A 161 0.54 -40.64 -22.22
C THR A 161 0.95 -39.16 -22.13
N ALA A 162 0.99 -38.60 -20.92
CA ALA A 162 1.41 -37.20 -20.71
C ALA A 162 2.88 -36.95 -21.07
N VAL A 163 3.75 -37.95 -20.89
CA VAL A 163 5.18 -37.88 -21.26
C VAL A 163 5.50 -38.49 -22.63
N ALA A 164 4.49 -38.82 -23.43
CA ALA A 164 4.65 -39.46 -24.73
C ALA A 164 5.59 -38.70 -25.67
N GLY A 165 5.65 -37.36 -25.58
CA GLY A 165 6.57 -36.53 -26.35
C GLY A 165 8.06 -36.82 -26.10
N HIS A 166 8.42 -37.30 -24.92
CA HIS A 166 9.78 -37.71 -24.56
C HIS A 166 10.05 -39.20 -24.84
N LEU A 167 8.99 -39.99 -25.06
CA LEU A 167 8.99 -41.44 -25.33
C LEU A 167 8.68 -41.74 -26.81
N ASP A 168 9.09 -40.85 -27.72
CA ASP A 168 8.90 -41.00 -29.18
C ASP A 168 7.46 -41.24 -29.63
N HIS A 169 6.49 -40.79 -28.83
CA HIS A 169 5.05 -40.95 -29.04
C HIS A 169 4.60 -42.43 -29.13
N ALA A 170 5.34 -43.34 -28.49
CA ALA A 170 4.92 -44.74 -28.37
C ALA A 170 3.59 -44.85 -27.58
N PRO A 171 2.67 -45.75 -27.97
CA PRO A 171 1.42 -45.95 -27.23
C PRO A 171 1.70 -46.48 -25.82
N ALA A 172 1.07 -45.90 -24.79
CA ALA A 172 1.32 -46.19 -23.37
C ALA A 172 1.28 -47.69 -22.99
N ALA A 173 0.49 -48.49 -23.72
CA ALA A 173 0.39 -49.93 -23.51
C ALA A 173 1.62 -50.73 -23.99
N ALA A 174 2.45 -50.15 -24.85
CA ALA A 174 3.65 -50.77 -25.43
C ALA A 174 4.96 -50.25 -24.81
N ILE A 175 4.88 -49.34 -23.84
CA ILE A 175 6.04 -48.76 -23.17
C ILE A 175 6.53 -49.72 -22.08
N ASP A 176 7.73 -50.24 -22.27
CA ASP A 176 8.44 -51.07 -21.32
C ASP A 176 9.52 -50.27 -20.56
N ALA A 177 10.12 -50.88 -19.54
CA ALA A 177 11.16 -50.23 -18.75
C ALA A 177 12.38 -49.78 -19.59
N PRO A 178 12.89 -50.57 -20.56
CA PRO A 178 13.95 -50.14 -21.48
C PRO A 178 13.63 -48.86 -22.27
N ALA A 179 12.40 -48.72 -22.79
CA ALA A 179 12.02 -47.51 -23.53
C ALA A 179 12.04 -46.24 -22.66
N VAL A 180 11.70 -46.37 -21.37
CA VAL A 180 11.77 -45.27 -20.40
C VAL A 180 13.22 -44.95 -20.04
N GLU A 181 14.08 -45.96 -19.88
CA GLU A 181 15.51 -45.80 -19.62
C GLU A 181 16.23 -45.10 -20.79
N ASP A 182 15.93 -45.48 -22.04
CA ASP A 182 16.48 -44.82 -23.23
C ASP A 182 16.03 -43.36 -23.35
N ALA A 183 14.79 -43.05 -22.99
CA ALA A 183 14.28 -41.68 -22.98
C ALA A 183 14.96 -40.83 -21.88
N ILE A 184 15.25 -41.41 -20.72
CA ILE A 184 16.03 -40.75 -19.67
C ILE A 184 17.43 -40.42 -20.21
N ALA A 185 18.14 -41.41 -20.78
CA ALA A 185 19.49 -41.22 -21.30
C ALA A 185 19.56 -40.17 -22.42
N ARG A 186 18.55 -40.08 -23.29
CA ARG A 186 18.48 -39.01 -24.31
C ARG A 186 18.32 -37.62 -23.71
N ASN A 187 17.46 -37.47 -22.69
CA ASN A 187 17.28 -36.18 -22.04
C ASN A 187 18.51 -35.79 -21.21
N GLU A 188 19.23 -36.77 -20.62
CA GLU A 188 20.54 -36.53 -19.97
C GLU A 188 21.58 -36.02 -20.97
N GLY A 189 21.63 -36.60 -22.18
CA GLY A 189 22.49 -36.11 -23.27
C GLY A 189 22.14 -34.68 -23.71
N LEU A 190 20.84 -34.37 -23.85
CA LEU A 190 20.39 -33.00 -24.18
C LEU A 190 20.74 -31.99 -23.08
N ASP A 191 20.68 -32.38 -21.80
CA ASP A 191 21.08 -31.51 -20.70
C ASP A 191 22.59 -31.23 -20.71
N ALA A 192 23.40 -32.26 -20.97
CA ALA A 192 24.85 -32.16 -21.05
C ALA A 192 25.30 -31.27 -22.23
N ASP A 193 24.78 -31.52 -23.44
CA ASP A 193 25.10 -30.74 -24.64
C ASP A 193 24.73 -29.26 -24.45
N ALA A 194 23.58 -29.00 -23.83
CA ALA A 194 23.15 -27.63 -23.53
C ALA A 194 23.98 -26.98 -22.42
N ALA A 195 24.49 -27.74 -21.46
CA ALA A 195 25.38 -27.24 -20.41
C ALA A 195 26.73 -26.77 -20.99
N ASP A 196 27.35 -27.59 -21.83
CA ASP A 196 28.63 -27.27 -22.49
C ASP A 196 28.51 -26.02 -23.37
N GLU A 197 27.41 -25.90 -24.11
CA GLU A 197 27.15 -24.74 -24.96
C GLU A 197 26.86 -23.47 -24.15
N ILE A 198 26.17 -23.57 -23.00
CA ILE A 198 25.98 -22.44 -22.07
C ILE A 198 27.32 -21.96 -21.51
N GLU A 199 28.22 -22.88 -21.16
CA GLU A 199 29.58 -22.54 -20.69
C GLU A 199 30.36 -21.78 -21.78
N ARG A 200 30.32 -22.29 -23.02
CA ARG A 200 30.96 -21.63 -24.17
C ARG A 200 30.41 -20.22 -24.42
N LEU A 201 29.08 -20.05 -24.41
CA LEU A 201 28.44 -18.74 -24.59
C LEU A 201 28.75 -17.79 -23.43
N THR A 202 28.93 -18.33 -22.21
CA THR A 202 29.32 -17.53 -21.05
C THR A 202 30.76 -17.02 -21.19
N ALA A 203 31.69 -17.86 -21.65
CA ALA A 203 33.06 -17.47 -21.96
C ALA A 203 33.13 -16.45 -23.12
N GLU A 204 32.37 -16.67 -24.19
CA GLU A 204 32.28 -15.73 -25.32
C GLU A 204 31.82 -14.34 -24.86
N ARG A 205 30.77 -14.28 -24.03
CA ARG A 205 30.27 -13.02 -23.47
C ARG A 205 31.28 -12.32 -22.57
N ALA A 206 32.05 -13.06 -21.78
CA ALA A 206 33.12 -12.48 -20.98
C ALA A 206 34.16 -11.79 -21.87
N MET A 207 34.61 -12.45 -22.94
CA MET A 207 35.53 -11.87 -23.93
C MET A 207 34.94 -10.64 -24.64
N LEU A 208 33.67 -10.69 -25.05
CA LEU A 208 32.99 -9.56 -25.70
C LEU A 208 32.88 -8.34 -24.77
N ARG A 209 32.64 -8.55 -23.47
CA ARG A 209 32.59 -7.48 -22.47
C ARG A 209 33.95 -6.85 -22.21
N GLU A 210 34.98 -7.67 -22.07
CA GLU A 210 36.36 -7.19 -21.93
C GLU A 210 36.74 -6.32 -23.13
N ARG A 211 36.49 -6.81 -24.35
CA ARG A 211 36.77 -6.05 -25.56
C ARG A 211 35.98 -4.74 -25.66
N ARG A 212 34.73 -4.73 -25.18
CA ARG A 212 33.91 -3.52 -25.11
C ARG A 212 34.45 -2.53 -24.07
N ALA A 213 34.97 -3.00 -22.94
CA ALA A 213 35.61 -2.15 -21.94
C ALA A 213 36.90 -1.51 -22.48
N GLU A 214 37.71 -2.26 -23.24
CA GLU A 214 38.89 -1.72 -23.93
C GLU A 214 38.52 -0.62 -24.94
N LEU A 215 37.46 -0.83 -25.73
CA LEU A 215 36.96 0.18 -26.66
C LEU A 215 36.39 1.41 -25.94
N ALA A 216 35.74 1.24 -24.78
CA ALA A 216 35.28 2.36 -23.98
C ALA A 216 36.44 3.20 -23.43
N ALA A 217 37.48 2.56 -22.90
CA ALA A 217 38.70 3.25 -22.47
C ALA A 217 39.41 3.99 -23.63
N SER A 218 39.41 3.37 -24.83
CA SER A 218 39.91 4.00 -26.05
C SER A 218 39.07 5.24 -26.43
N ALA A 219 37.74 5.16 -26.36
CA ALA A 219 36.84 6.28 -26.62
C ALA A 219 37.08 7.44 -25.63
N ASP A 220 37.30 7.15 -24.35
CA ASP A 220 37.58 8.17 -23.34
C ASP A 220 38.90 8.90 -23.63
N SER A 221 39.94 8.15 -24.01
CA SER A 221 41.24 8.70 -24.40
C SER A 221 41.13 9.60 -25.63
N VAL A 222 40.47 9.12 -26.70
CA VAL A 222 40.24 9.90 -27.93
C VAL A 222 39.36 11.13 -27.64
N GLY A 223 38.33 10.98 -26.80
CA GLY A 223 37.47 12.09 -26.38
C GLY A 223 38.21 13.16 -25.57
N ALA A 224 39.18 12.76 -24.73
CA ALA A 224 40.05 13.71 -24.01
C ALA A 224 40.99 14.46 -24.97
N ALA A 225 41.58 13.74 -25.94
CA ALA A 225 42.41 14.33 -26.98
C ALA A 225 41.61 15.34 -27.84
N ARG A 226 40.38 14.98 -28.24
CA ARG A 226 39.46 15.88 -28.95
C ARG A 226 39.22 17.19 -28.18
N ARG A 227 38.82 17.10 -26.90
CA ARG A 227 38.58 18.28 -26.05
C ARG A 227 39.82 19.15 -25.84
N ALA A 228 41.01 18.55 -25.87
CA ALA A 228 42.26 19.31 -25.80
C ALA A 228 42.51 20.05 -27.12
N ALA A 229 42.35 19.38 -28.26
CA ALA A 229 42.49 19.98 -29.59
C ALA A 229 41.47 21.11 -29.83
N GLU A 230 40.21 20.92 -29.41
CA GLU A 230 39.14 21.92 -29.52
C GLU A 230 39.46 23.19 -28.73
N ARG A 231 39.91 23.06 -27.46
CA ARG A 231 40.36 24.20 -26.65
C ARG A 231 41.57 24.92 -27.26
N THR A 232 42.50 24.17 -27.83
CA THR A 232 43.64 24.75 -28.55
C THR A 232 43.15 25.57 -29.74
N ALA A 233 42.28 25.00 -30.59
CA ALA A 233 41.71 25.68 -31.76
C ALA A 233 40.95 26.96 -31.39
N GLU A 234 40.11 26.92 -30.34
CA GLU A 234 39.39 28.10 -29.86
C GLU A 234 40.34 29.19 -29.34
N SER A 235 41.33 28.80 -28.53
CA SER A 235 42.28 29.76 -27.95
C SER A 235 43.20 30.40 -29.00
N THR A 236 43.70 29.62 -29.97
CA THR A 236 44.55 30.13 -31.06
C THR A 236 43.74 30.98 -32.03
N GLY A 237 42.51 30.57 -32.34
CA GLY A 237 41.56 31.34 -33.16
C GLY A 237 41.21 32.68 -32.54
N ALA A 238 40.80 32.71 -31.26
CA ALA A 238 40.47 33.95 -30.56
C ALA A 238 41.66 34.91 -30.49
N ARG A 239 42.88 34.38 -30.27
CA ARG A 239 44.10 35.21 -30.27
C ARG A 239 44.41 35.77 -31.67
N ALA A 240 44.19 34.99 -32.72
CA ALA A 240 44.37 35.46 -34.09
C ALA A 240 43.37 36.56 -34.45
N GLU A 241 42.10 36.44 -34.05
CA GLU A 241 41.07 37.46 -34.25
C GLU A 241 41.37 38.76 -33.49
N GLU A 242 41.78 38.67 -32.23
CA GLU A 242 42.16 39.84 -31.41
C GLU A 242 43.30 40.63 -32.07
N LEU A 243 44.34 39.94 -32.54
CA LEU A 243 45.47 40.57 -33.20
C LEU A 243 45.07 41.16 -34.55
N ARG A 244 44.24 40.47 -35.35
CA ARG A 244 43.72 41.02 -36.62
C ARG A 244 42.90 42.29 -36.42
N ALA A 245 42.02 42.34 -35.43
CA ALA A 245 41.24 43.54 -35.14
C ALA A 245 42.12 44.76 -34.84
N ARG A 246 43.23 44.57 -34.11
CA ARG A 246 44.22 45.62 -33.82
C ARG A 246 45.02 46.02 -35.06
N VAL A 247 45.34 45.06 -35.94
CA VAL A 247 45.97 45.34 -37.25
C VAL A 247 45.02 46.17 -38.12
N ASP A 248 43.76 45.77 -38.25
CA ASP A 248 42.77 46.48 -39.05
C ASP A 248 42.53 47.90 -38.53
N GLU A 249 42.43 48.10 -37.22
CA GLU A 249 42.30 49.44 -36.60
C GLU A 249 43.45 50.37 -37.00
N LEU A 250 44.69 49.89 -36.96
CA LEU A 250 45.87 50.69 -37.31
C LEU A 250 46.04 50.85 -38.83
N ALA A 251 45.62 49.87 -39.63
CA ALA A 251 45.63 49.95 -41.09
C ALA A 251 44.66 51.02 -41.60
N VAL A 252 43.58 51.27 -40.85
CA VAL A 252 42.58 52.30 -41.20
C VAL A 252 42.84 53.70 -40.67
N ASP A 253 43.88 53.91 -39.86
CA ASP A 253 44.22 55.23 -39.32
C ASP A 253 44.73 56.19 -40.43
N GLU A 254 43.97 57.26 -40.67
CA GLU A 254 44.25 58.26 -41.72
C GLU A 254 45.62 58.94 -41.56
N ARG A 255 46.11 59.11 -40.32
CA ARG A 255 47.39 59.75 -40.05
C ARG A 255 48.54 58.82 -40.42
N LEU A 256 48.42 57.51 -40.17
CA LEU A 256 49.42 56.51 -40.58
C LEU A 256 49.51 56.40 -42.10
N ARG A 257 48.36 56.36 -42.80
CA ARG A 257 48.31 56.42 -44.28
C ARG A 257 48.95 57.69 -44.85
N ALA A 258 48.64 58.83 -44.25
CA ALA A 258 49.21 60.12 -44.69
C ALA A 258 50.73 60.19 -44.49
N LEU A 259 51.27 59.57 -43.43
CA LEU A 259 52.72 59.51 -43.18
C LEU A 259 53.43 58.51 -44.10
N ALA A 260 52.79 57.37 -44.39
CA ALA A 260 53.30 56.36 -45.31
C ALA A 260 53.26 56.80 -46.79
N GLY A 261 52.35 57.73 -47.14
CA GLY A 261 52.20 58.24 -48.51
C GLY A 261 51.41 57.33 -49.45
N GLY A 262 50.62 56.40 -48.89
CA GLY A 262 49.81 55.41 -49.63
C GLY A 262 48.42 55.21 -49.02
N ALA A 263 47.50 54.64 -49.80
CA ALA A 263 46.13 54.33 -49.35
C ALA A 263 46.05 53.02 -48.54
N ASP A 264 47.03 52.15 -48.69
CA ASP A 264 47.12 50.84 -48.04
C ASP A 264 48.41 50.80 -47.23
N VAL A 265 48.28 50.45 -45.95
CA VAL A 265 49.38 50.42 -44.98
C VAL A 265 49.27 49.11 -44.23
N ASP A 266 50.36 48.32 -44.21
CA ASP A 266 50.46 47.13 -43.37
C ASP A 266 51.14 47.50 -42.03
N PRO A 267 50.38 47.64 -40.93
CA PRO A 267 50.93 48.07 -39.64
C PRO A 267 51.84 47.04 -38.98
N VAL A 268 51.90 45.80 -39.48
CA VAL A 268 52.77 44.73 -38.96
C VAL A 268 54.08 44.71 -39.72
N ALA A 269 54.02 44.74 -41.06
CA ALA A 269 55.22 44.72 -41.90
C ALA A 269 55.96 46.06 -41.86
N GLU A 270 55.24 47.19 -41.86
CA GLU A 270 55.80 48.55 -41.94
C GLU A 270 55.93 49.21 -40.55
N ALA A 271 55.73 48.46 -39.46
CA ALA A 271 55.71 48.98 -38.09
C ALA A 271 56.96 49.81 -37.73
N VAL A 272 58.13 49.38 -38.21
CA VAL A 272 59.41 50.05 -37.92
C VAL A 272 59.50 51.40 -38.62
N ASP A 273 59.13 51.44 -39.89
CA ASP A 273 59.21 52.64 -40.72
C ASP A 273 58.16 53.68 -40.29
N LEU A 274 56.94 53.22 -40.01
CA LEU A 274 55.86 54.06 -39.46
C LEU A 274 56.22 54.64 -38.08
N ALA A 275 56.83 53.84 -37.20
CA ALA A 275 57.30 54.33 -35.90
C ALA A 275 58.41 55.39 -36.04
N ALA A 276 59.30 55.23 -37.03
CA ALA A 276 60.34 56.22 -37.35
C ALA A 276 59.73 57.51 -37.91
N LEU A 277 58.74 57.41 -38.80
CA LEU A 277 58.02 58.56 -39.36
C LEU A 277 57.24 59.34 -38.29
N LEU A 278 56.54 58.65 -37.38
CA LEU A 278 55.87 59.26 -36.23
C LEU A 278 56.88 59.94 -35.30
N THR A 279 58.04 59.34 -35.06
CA THR A 279 59.11 59.94 -34.26
C THR A 279 59.66 61.21 -34.89
N ALA A 280 59.83 61.23 -36.21
CA ALA A 280 60.23 62.41 -36.96
C ALA A 280 59.15 63.51 -36.94
N ALA A 281 57.87 63.13 -37.00
CA ALA A 281 56.74 64.05 -36.91
C ALA A 281 56.65 64.71 -35.52
N VAL A 282 56.74 63.93 -34.45
CA VAL A 282 56.82 64.42 -33.06
C VAL A 282 58.00 65.40 -32.90
N SER A 283 59.18 65.03 -33.38
CA SER A 283 60.38 65.89 -33.31
C SER A 283 60.22 67.19 -34.11
N ARG A 284 59.49 67.16 -35.23
CA ARG A 284 59.20 68.35 -36.05
C ARG A 284 58.24 69.29 -35.34
N ALA A 285 57.18 68.75 -34.73
CA ALA A 285 56.23 69.54 -33.94
C ALA A 285 56.94 70.22 -32.76
N GLU A 286 57.81 69.49 -32.05
CA GLU A 286 58.59 70.04 -30.93
C GLU A 286 59.54 71.18 -31.36
N ARG A 287 60.23 71.06 -32.50
CA ARG A 287 61.07 72.14 -33.04
C ARG A 287 60.26 73.39 -33.38
N GLY A 288 59.09 73.24 -34.01
CA GLY A 288 58.20 74.36 -34.34
C GLY A 288 57.76 75.14 -33.10
N ARG A 289 57.51 74.45 -31.98
CA ARG A 289 57.17 75.09 -30.69
C ARG A 289 58.32 75.94 -30.14
N VAL A 290 59.56 75.44 -30.25
CA VAL A 290 60.75 76.19 -29.81
C VAL A 290 60.92 77.47 -30.64
N GLU A 291 60.72 77.40 -31.96
CA GLU A 291 60.79 78.58 -32.85
C GLU A 291 59.73 79.63 -32.50
N LEU A 292 58.47 79.20 -32.24
CA LEU A 292 57.39 80.09 -31.80
C LEU A 292 57.71 80.75 -30.45
N ALA A 293 58.27 79.99 -29.49
CA ALA A 293 58.63 80.50 -28.18
C ALA A 293 59.74 81.56 -28.24
N VAL A 294 60.73 81.42 -29.13
CA VAL A 294 61.79 82.43 -29.33
C VAL A 294 61.20 83.74 -29.86
N ALA A 295 60.28 83.68 -30.83
CA ALA A 295 59.62 84.87 -31.37
C ALA A 295 58.72 85.56 -30.34
N ASP A 296 58.02 84.80 -29.50
CA ASP A 296 57.19 85.34 -28.41
C ASP A 296 58.03 86.08 -27.35
N ALA A 297 59.22 85.59 -27.02
CA ALA A 297 60.11 86.26 -26.05
C ALA A 297 60.57 87.65 -26.52
N ASP A 298 60.79 87.83 -27.82
CA ASP A 298 61.22 89.10 -28.40
C ASP A 298 60.08 90.14 -28.42
N ASP A 299 58.84 89.69 -28.69
CA ASP A 299 57.64 90.51 -28.59
C ASP A 299 57.27 90.86 -27.14
N GLU A 300 57.45 89.93 -26.20
CA GLU A 300 57.22 90.18 -24.77
C GLU A 300 58.14 91.27 -24.22
N ARG A 301 59.43 91.26 -24.60
CA ARG A 301 60.38 92.33 -24.25
C ARG A 301 59.96 93.68 -24.81
N ALA A 302 59.48 93.71 -26.05
CA ALA A 302 59.01 94.95 -26.69
C ALA A 302 57.74 95.49 -26.03
N LEU A 303 56.77 94.62 -25.74
CA LEU A 303 55.53 94.97 -25.05
C LEU A 303 55.79 95.53 -23.63
N ALA A 304 56.70 94.91 -22.88
CA ALA A 304 57.08 95.39 -21.54
C ALA A 304 57.64 96.82 -21.57
N THR A 305 58.49 97.12 -22.55
CA THR A 305 59.09 98.46 -22.69
C THR A 305 58.09 99.49 -23.25
N LEU A 306 57.25 99.09 -24.23
CA LEU A 306 56.16 99.93 -24.76
C LEU A 306 55.15 100.31 -23.68
N GLY A 307 54.87 99.41 -22.73
CA GLY A 307 54.01 99.67 -21.58
C GLY A 307 54.60 100.69 -20.59
N ALA A 308 55.92 100.64 -20.38
CA ALA A 308 56.61 101.51 -19.42
C ALA A 308 56.88 102.91 -19.99
N ASP A 309 57.56 103.02 -21.13
CA ASP A 309 58.11 104.28 -21.66
C ASP A 309 57.30 104.87 -22.82
N ARG A 310 56.26 104.16 -23.29
CA ARG A 310 55.49 104.47 -24.50
C ARG A 310 56.36 104.57 -25.75
N LEU A 311 57.55 103.96 -25.75
CA LEU A 311 58.47 103.90 -26.89
C LEU A 311 58.92 102.46 -27.10
N LEU A 312 59.20 102.10 -28.34
CA LEU A 312 59.78 100.81 -28.68
C LEU A 312 61.24 100.78 -28.18
N PRO A 313 61.70 99.68 -27.57
CA PRO A 313 63.09 99.59 -27.12
C PRO A 313 64.04 99.69 -28.31
N ALA A 314 65.21 100.28 -28.07
CA ALA A 314 66.32 100.20 -29.02
C ALA A 314 66.76 98.74 -29.20
N ALA A 315 67.64 98.49 -30.18
CA ALA A 315 68.26 97.18 -30.33
C ALA A 315 68.87 96.71 -29.00
N LEU A 316 68.75 95.40 -28.70
CA LEU A 316 69.12 94.84 -27.40
C LEU A 316 70.56 95.18 -26.98
N ASP A 317 71.49 95.22 -27.95
CA ASP A 317 72.89 95.59 -27.71
C ASP A 317 73.05 97.04 -27.25
N VAL A 318 72.22 97.95 -27.77
CA VAL A 318 72.20 99.37 -27.38
C VAL A 318 71.63 99.50 -25.96
N VAL A 319 70.55 98.78 -25.65
CA VAL A 319 69.96 98.76 -24.29
C VAL A 319 70.96 98.23 -23.27
N ARG A 320 71.65 97.12 -23.57
CA ARG A 320 72.70 96.56 -22.70
C ARG A 320 73.86 97.54 -22.48
N ALA A 321 74.21 98.30 -23.52
CA ALA A 321 75.24 99.32 -23.43
C ALA A 321 74.78 100.55 -22.62
N VAL A 322 73.51 100.94 -22.66
CA VAL A 322 72.91 101.90 -21.71
C VAL A 322 73.06 101.39 -20.28
N ASP A 323 72.64 100.16 -19.99
CA ASP A 323 72.68 99.60 -18.63
C ASP A 323 74.08 99.57 -18.02
N VAL A 324 75.12 99.43 -18.85
CA VAL A 324 76.53 99.49 -18.42
C VAL A 324 76.94 100.91 -18.07
N LEU A 325 76.53 101.89 -18.86
CA LEU A 325 76.84 103.30 -18.64
C LEU A 325 76.06 103.89 -17.46
N ASP A 326 74.79 103.53 -17.30
CA ASP A 326 73.97 103.91 -16.15
C ASP A 326 74.56 103.36 -14.85
N ARG A 327 75.04 102.11 -14.84
CA ARG A 327 75.77 101.54 -13.69
C ARG A 327 77.09 102.23 -13.39
N ALA A 328 77.74 102.79 -14.40
CA ALA A 328 78.95 103.60 -14.24
C ALA A 328 78.64 105.05 -13.81
N GLY A 329 77.37 105.43 -13.67
CA GLY A 329 76.92 106.76 -13.29
C GLY A 329 77.11 107.82 -14.38
N ILE A 330 77.22 107.40 -15.64
CA ILE A 330 77.46 108.31 -16.78
C ILE A 330 76.11 108.60 -17.46
N PRO A 331 75.65 109.86 -17.51
CA PRO A 331 74.36 110.18 -18.10
C PRO A 331 74.40 109.97 -19.62
N VAL A 332 73.66 108.97 -20.09
CA VAL A 332 73.54 108.61 -21.49
C VAL A 332 72.06 108.46 -21.88
N THR A 333 71.73 108.79 -23.12
CA THR A 333 70.42 108.48 -23.71
C THR A 333 70.61 107.71 -25.00
N THR A 334 69.63 106.88 -25.39
CA THR A 334 69.63 106.34 -26.74
C THR A 334 69.29 107.44 -27.74
N GLY A 335 69.79 107.31 -28.97
CA GLY A 335 69.47 108.24 -30.06
C GLY A 335 67.97 108.30 -30.33
N TRP A 336 67.27 107.17 -30.28
CA TRP A 336 65.82 107.10 -30.41
C TRP A 336 65.09 107.91 -29.33
N ARG A 337 65.49 107.74 -28.06
CA ARG A 337 64.90 108.48 -26.94
C ARG A 337 65.21 109.97 -27.01
N TYR A 338 66.43 110.34 -27.41
CA TYR A 338 66.79 111.74 -27.63
C TYR A 338 65.98 112.38 -28.75
N LEU A 339 65.79 111.67 -29.87
CA LEU A 339 64.93 112.12 -30.98
C LEU A 339 63.48 112.29 -30.54
N ALA A 340 62.96 111.40 -29.69
CA ALA A 340 61.61 111.49 -29.16
C ALA A 340 61.41 112.67 -28.19
N ASP A 341 62.39 112.92 -27.31
CA ASP A 341 62.26 113.84 -26.17
C ASP A 341 62.73 115.27 -26.50
N SER A 342 63.81 115.42 -27.28
CA SER A 342 64.52 116.69 -27.43
C SER A 342 64.45 117.27 -28.84
N VAL A 343 63.98 116.51 -29.84
CA VAL A 343 63.92 116.94 -31.24
C VAL A 343 62.47 117.11 -31.72
N PRO A 344 62.11 118.23 -32.38
CA PRO A 344 60.79 118.43 -32.98
C PRO A 344 60.46 117.40 -34.08
N PRO A 345 59.19 116.95 -34.22
CA PRO A 345 58.79 115.91 -35.17
C PRO A 345 59.21 116.18 -36.63
N GLU A 346 59.18 117.44 -37.09
CA GLU A 346 59.51 117.77 -38.48
C GLU A 346 60.98 117.48 -38.81
N ARG A 347 61.86 117.54 -37.80
CA ARG A 347 63.32 117.37 -37.97
C ARG A 347 63.81 115.95 -37.67
N ARG A 348 62.97 115.09 -37.08
CA ARG A 348 63.37 113.71 -36.73
C ARG A 348 63.73 112.90 -37.98
N ALA A 349 62.91 112.98 -39.04
CA ALA A 349 63.13 112.23 -40.28
C ALA A 349 64.41 112.65 -40.99
N GLU A 350 64.70 113.95 -41.00
CA GLU A 350 65.94 114.52 -41.53
C GLU A 350 67.16 113.96 -40.78
N LEU A 351 67.17 114.06 -39.44
CA LEU A 351 68.28 113.59 -38.61
C LEU A 351 68.49 112.07 -38.69
N MET A 352 67.41 111.28 -38.76
CA MET A 352 67.50 109.83 -38.95
C MET A 352 68.11 109.46 -40.32
N THR A 353 67.88 110.28 -41.34
CA THR A 353 68.42 110.04 -42.69
C THR A 353 69.89 110.43 -42.78
N VAL A 354 70.25 111.57 -42.18
CA VAL A 354 71.60 112.13 -42.23
C VAL A 354 72.56 111.40 -41.29
N ALA A 355 72.08 110.96 -40.12
CA ALA A 355 72.90 110.29 -39.11
C ALA A 355 72.19 109.04 -38.51
N PRO A 356 71.88 108.01 -39.32
CA PRO A 356 71.17 106.81 -38.85
C PRO A 356 71.92 106.06 -37.75
N ALA A 357 73.25 106.04 -37.82
CA ALA A 357 74.11 105.40 -36.83
C ALA A 357 74.03 106.09 -35.45
N LEU A 358 73.77 107.40 -35.43
CA LEU A 358 73.58 108.17 -34.19
C LEU A 358 72.14 108.05 -33.69
N ALA A 359 71.15 108.01 -34.58
CA ALA A 359 69.75 107.75 -34.23
C ALA A 359 69.57 106.37 -33.56
N GLY A 360 70.24 105.34 -34.06
CA GLY A 360 70.28 104.01 -33.46
C GLY A 360 71.34 103.82 -32.37
N GLY A 361 72.13 104.85 -32.05
CA GLY A 361 73.28 104.78 -31.16
C GLY A 361 73.02 105.28 -29.74
N LEU A 362 74.10 105.51 -29.01
CA LEU A 362 74.15 106.10 -27.67
C LEU A 362 74.67 107.53 -27.77
N LEU A 363 73.97 108.45 -27.12
CA LEU A 363 74.31 109.86 -27.09
C LEU A 363 74.59 110.30 -25.65
N VAL A 364 75.79 110.85 -25.44
CA VAL A 364 76.20 111.50 -24.19
C VAL A 364 75.90 112.99 -24.29
N HIS A 365 75.36 113.60 -23.23
CA HIS A 365 74.97 115.02 -23.28
C HIS A 365 76.17 115.97 -23.30
N GLU A 366 77.22 115.67 -22.54
CA GLU A 366 78.41 116.52 -22.38
C GLU A 366 79.64 115.90 -23.05
N GLU A 367 80.39 116.71 -23.78
CA GLU A 367 81.57 116.25 -24.54
C GLU A 367 82.71 115.74 -23.63
N ARG A 368 82.78 116.26 -22.40
CA ARG A 368 83.74 115.81 -21.38
C ARG A 368 83.53 114.36 -20.90
N ASP A 369 82.31 113.84 -21.04
CA ASP A 369 81.92 112.53 -20.52
C ASP A 369 82.12 111.41 -21.56
N LEU A 370 82.32 111.77 -22.84
CA LEU A 370 82.54 110.83 -23.94
C LEU A 370 83.76 109.89 -23.74
N PRO A 371 84.93 110.35 -23.26
CA PRO A 371 86.06 109.47 -22.98
C PRO A 371 85.78 108.48 -21.85
N ALA A 372 85.04 108.91 -20.81
CA ALA A 372 84.65 108.06 -19.68
C ALA A 372 83.65 106.97 -20.11
N ALA A 373 82.66 107.34 -20.93
CA ALA A 373 81.69 106.40 -21.50
C ALA A 373 82.37 105.34 -22.38
N ARG A 374 83.33 105.76 -23.22
CA ARG A 374 84.13 104.84 -24.03
C ARG A 374 84.94 103.86 -23.17
N ALA A 375 85.55 104.33 -22.09
CA ALA A 375 86.31 103.49 -21.17
C ALA A 375 85.41 102.46 -20.46
N ALA A 376 84.25 102.89 -19.95
CA ALA A 376 83.29 102.01 -19.27
C ALA A 376 82.77 100.90 -20.19
N LEU A 377 82.38 101.22 -21.43
CA LEU A 377 81.94 100.21 -22.40
C LEU A 377 83.07 99.24 -22.77
N THR A 378 84.29 99.74 -22.95
CA THR A 378 85.46 98.89 -23.28
C THR A 378 85.80 97.94 -22.12
N ALA A 379 85.72 98.43 -20.87
CA ALA A 379 86.01 97.64 -19.67
C ALA A 379 84.93 96.61 -19.34
N SER A 380 83.68 96.85 -19.74
CA SER A 380 82.53 95.97 -19.44
C SER A 380 82.60 94.57 -20.08
N GLY A 381 83.46 94.39 -21.08
CA GLY A 381 83.55 93.13 -21.83
C GLY A 381 82.34 92.85 -22.73
N LEU A 382 81.44 93.82 -22.93
CA LEU A 382 80.31 93.69 -23.85
C LEU A 382 80.77 93.25 -25.25
N ARG A 383 80.07 92.27 -25.80
CA ARG A 383 80.25 91.73 -27.15
C ARG A 383 78.94 91.92 -27.92
N PRO A 384 78.65 93.14 -28.39
CA PRO A 384 77.40 93.40 -29.10
C PRO A 384 77.40 92.68 -30.45
N THR A 385 76.25 92.12 -30.82
CA THR A 385 76.02 91.46 -32.11
C THR A 385 75.73 92.44 -33.26
N SER A 386 75.44 93.69 -32.92
CA SER A 386 75.22 94.81 -33.82
C SER A 386 76.15 95.99 -33.49
N PRO A 387 76.54 96.82 -34.46
CA PRO A 387 77.41 97.96 -34.21
C PRO A 387 76.71 99.00 -33.32
N VAL A 388 77.29 99.27 -32.13
CA VAL A 388 76.81 100.31 -31.21
C VAL A 388 77.70 101.55 -31.35
N VAL A 389 77.12 102.64 -31.84
CA VAL A 389 77.83 103.92 -31.98
C VAL A 389 77.62 104.77 -30.73
N LEU A 390 78.70 105.36 -30.22
CA LEU A 390 78.68 106.29 -29.09
C LEU A 390 79.14 107.66 -29.58
N ALA A 391 78.31 108.67 -29.42
CA ALA A 391 78.63 110.05 -29.78
C ALA A 391 78.04 111.02 -28.76
N THR A 392 78.17 112.33 -29.00
CA THR A 392 77.50 113.34 -28.19
C THR A 392 76.19 113.82 -28.82
N THR A 393 75.29 114.39 -28.02
CA THR A 393 74.07 115.03 -28.56
C THR A 393 74.40 116.19 -29.51
N ARG A 394 75.50 116.91 -29.27
CA ARG A 394 76.02 117.95 -30.18
C ARG A 394 76.46 117.41 -31.54
N ASP A 395 76.97 116.18 -31.60
CA ASP A 395 77.38 115.58 -32.87
C ASP A 395 76.17 115.26 -33.76
N LEU A 396 75.04 114.89 -33.14
CA LEU A 396 73.77 114.72 -33.85
C LEU A 396 73.24 116.07 -34.37
N ASP A 397 73.34 117.14 -33.59
CA ASP A 397 72.91 118.49 -34.02
C ASP A 397 73.82 119.06 -35.11
N ARG A 398 75.14 118.81 -35.06
CA ARG A 398 76.09 119.20 -36.11
C ARG A 398 75.88 118.46 -37.41
N ALA A 399 75.36 117.23 -37.35
CA ALA A 399 74.97 116.50 -38.54
C ALA A 399 73.79 117.19 -39.25
N ALA A 400 72.99 118.00 -38.56
CA ALA A 400 71.91 118.76 -39.18
C ALA A 400 72.47 119.82 -40.15
N GLY A 401 72.03 119.78 -41.41
CA GLY A 401 72.54 120.63 -42.49
C GLY A 401 73.61 119.96 -43.38
N THR A 402 73.97 118.70 -43.12
CA THR A 402 74.79 117.89 -44.03
C THR A 402 73.90 117.22 -45.07
N ASP A 403 74.12 117.50 -46.36
CA ASP A 403 73.37 116.82 -47.42
C ASP A 403 73.97 115.43 -47.65
N VAL A 404 73.19 114.39 -47.39
CA VAL A 404 73.60 113.00 -47.54
C VAL A 404 72.60 112.36 -48.49
N GLY A 405 73.06 111.88 -49.65
CA GLY A 405 72.22 111.24 -50.67
C GLY A 405 71.68 109.85 -50.29
N ALA A 406 71.37 109.61 -49.02
CA ALA A 406 70.88 108.34 -48.49
C ALA A 406 69.34 108.32 -48.40
N TRP A 407 68.73 107.17 -48.65
CA TRP A 407 67.29 106.95 -48.50
C TRP A 407 67.02 106.14 -47.22
N LEU A 408 66.13 106.64 -46.36
CA LEU A 408 65.75 106.00 -45.10
C LEU A 408 64.45 105.19 -45.29
N LEU A 409 64.51 103.89 -45.03
CA LEU A 409 63.31 103.10 -44.78
C LEU A 409 62.73 103.54 -43.42
N PRO A 410 61.48 104.04 -43.33
CA PRO A 410 60.95 104.56 -42.08
C PRO A 410 60.95 103.48 -40.99
N PRO A 411 61.67 103.68 -39.87
CA PRO A 411 61.59 102.77 -38.74
C PRO A 411 60.19 102.83 -38.11
N ALA A 412 59.84 101.84 -37.28
CA ALA A 412 58.55 101.83 -36.59
C ALA A 412 58.31 103.17 -35.87
N ALA A 413 57.17 103.82 -36.12
CA ALA A 413 56.90 105.16 -35.59
C ALA A 413 57.02 105.21 -34.05
N ALA A 414 56.68 104.10 -33.36
CA ALA A 414 56.82 103.95 -31.92
C ALA A 414 58.28 104.05 -31.39
N LEU A 415 59.31 104.04 -32.24
CA LEU A 415 60.70 104.31 -31.84
C LEU A 415 60.95 105.79 -31.51
N THR A 416 60.18 106.71 -32.10
CA THR A 416 60.38 108.16 -31.92
C THR A 416 59.11 108.93 -31.57
N ASP A 417 57.93 108.31 -31.70
CA ASP A 417 56.63 108.91 -31.39
C ASP A 417 55.85 108.06 -30.37
N ARG A 418 55.55 108.67 -29.21
CA ARG A 418 54.78 108.02 -28.14
C ARG A 418 53.30 107.81 -28.48
N ALA A 419 52.74 108.62 -29.39
CA ALA A 419 51.35 108.45 -29.82
C ALA A 419 51.16 107.15 -30.63
N ALA A 420 52.22 106.67 -31.29
CA ALA A 420 52.22 105.44 -32.08
C ALA A 420 52.33 104.14 -31.25
N ALA A 421 52.56 104.22 -29.94
CA ALA A 421 52.75 103.05 -29.08
C ALA A 421 51.52 102.12 -29.03
N GLY A 422 50.30 102.68 -29.03
CA GLY A 422 49.07 101.87 -28.97
C GLY A 422 48.91 100.93 -30.16
N ALA A 423 49.06 101.45 -31.38
CA ALA A 423 48.96 100.65 -32.60
C ALA A 423 50.07 99.58 -32.73
N GLU A 424 51.22 99.80 -32.09
CA GLU A 424 52.32 98.83 -32.04
C GLU A 424 52.06 97.72 -31.01
N ILE A 425 51.47 98.06 -29.84
CA ILE A 425 51.03 97.09 -28.83
C ILE A 425 49.99 96.14 -29.44
N ASP A 426 48.93 96.67 -30.05
CA ASP A 426 47.87 95.86 -30.66
C ASP A 426 48.42 94.89 -31.73
N ARG A 427 49.38 95.34 -32.54
CA ARG A 427 50.01 94.52 -33.58
C ARG A 427 50.80 93.35 -33.00
N ARG A 428 51.58 93.58 -31.93
CA ARG A 428 52.39 92.53 -31.28
C ARG A 428 51.55 91.58 -30.43
N GLU A 429 50.50 92.06 -29.77
CA GLU A 429 49.54 91.20 -29.05
C GLU A 429 48.77 90.27 -30.00
N ALA A 430 48.33 90.76 -31.17
CA ALA A 430 47.71 89.94 -32.19
C ALA A 430 48.66 88.84 -32.73
N ALA A 431 49.94 89.17 -32.92
CA ALA A 431 50.96 88.21 -33.33
C ALA A 431 51.18 87.12 -32.26
N ARG A 432 51.23 87.49 -30.97
CA ARG A 432 51.35 86.54 -29.85
C ARG A 432 50.14 85.62 -29.74
N ALA A 433 48.92 86.14 -29.89
CA ALA A 433 47.70 85.33 -29.86
C ALA A 433 47.64 84.30 -31.01
N HIS A 434 48.12 84.67 -32.20
CA HIS A 434 48.23 83.75 -33.34
C HIS A 434 49.25 82.63 -33.06
N ARG A 435 50.44 82.97 -32.53
CA ARG A 435 51.47 81.99 -32.18
C ARG A 435 51.06 81.06 -31.05
N ALA A 436 50.33 81.55 -30.04
CA ALA A 436 49.77 80.71 -28.98
C ALA A 436 48.78 79.64 -29.51
N ARG A 437 47.95 79.99 -30.51
CA ARG A 437 47.07 79.01 -31.18
C ARG A 437 47.88 77.98 -31.97
N ALA A 438 48.89 78.42 -32.70
CA ALA A 438 49.79 77.52 -33.43
C ALA A 438 50.57 76.57 -32.49
N ASP A 439 51.02 77.03 -31.32
CA ASP A 439 51.66 76.16 -30.31
C ASP A 439 50.69 75.10 -29.80
N ALA A 440 49.44 75.46 -29.49
CA ALA A 440 48.42 74.52 -29.04
C ALA A 440 48.10 73.44 -30.09
N GLU A 441 48.03 73.81 -31.38
CA GLU A 441 47.86 72.86 -32.49
C GLU A 441 49.04 71.88 -32.60
N LEU A 442 50.27 72.36 -32.44
CA LEU A 442 51.48 71.52 -32.45
C LEU A 442 51.53 70.57 -31.25
N VAL A 443 51.07 71.00 -30.06
CA VAL A 443 50.96 70.15 -28.86
C VAL A 443 49.98 69.00 -29.09
N ALA A 444 48.79 69.30 -29.59
CA ALA A 444 47.76 68.29 -29.86
C ALA A 444 48.25 67.28 -30.91
N GLN A 445 48.90 67.75 -31.99
CA GLN A 445 49.47 66.88 -33.01
C GLN A 445 50.56 65.96 -32.45
N ARG A 446 51.48 66.50 -31.63
CA ARG A 446 52.54 65.72 -30.98
C ARG A 446 51.97 64.60 -30.10
N ASP A 447 50.98 64.90 -29.26
CA ASP A 447 50.38 63.88 -28.39
C ASP A 447 49.66 62.79 -29.16
N ALA A 448 48.93 63.19 -30.22
CA ALA A 448 48.23 62.28 -31.09
C ALA A 448 49.19 61.34 -31.87
N ASP A 449 50.33 61.86 -32.33
CA ASP A 449 51.37 61.05 -33.00
C ASP A 449 52.14 60.16 -32.01
N ALA A 450 52.36 60.64 -30.78
CA ALA A 450 53.00 59.84 -29.72
C ALA A 450 52.12 58.67 -29.25
N ASP A 451 50.79 58.84 -29.19
CA ASP A 451 49.86 57.77 -28.86
C ASP A 451 49.81 56.68 -29.94
N ARG A 452 49.75 57.09 -31.21
CA ARG A 452 49.82 56.17 -32.36
C ARG A 452 51.09 55.34 -32.35
N ARG A 453 52.23 55.96 -32.03
CA ARG A 453 53.51 55.27 -31.91
C ARG A 453 53.47 54.22 -30.79
N ARG A 454 52.90 54.53 -29.62
CA ARG A 454 52.76 53.54 -28.53
C ARG A 454 51.90 52.34 -28.95
N ARG A 455 50.76 52.57 -29.61
CA ARG A 455 49.89 51.50 -30.11
C ARG A 455 50.59 50.62 -31.13
N LEU A 456 51.37 51.22 -32.03
CA LEU A 456 52.16 50.52 -33.04
C LEU A 456 53.30 49.70 -32.43
N ASP A 457 54.03 50.27 -31.46
CA ASP A 457 55.09 49.58 -30.72
C ASP A 457 54.53 48.38 -29.93
N GLN A 458 53.33 48.52 -29.36
CA GLN A 458 52.64 47.45 -28.64
C GLN A 458 52.12 46.35 -29.58
N LEU A 459 51.55 46.72 -30.74
CA LEU A 459 51.19 45.74 -31.78
C LEU A 459 52.43 44.97 -32.24
N ARG A 460 53.57 45.63 -32.45
CA ARG A 460 54.81 44.98 -32.87
C ARG A 460 55.34 43.99 -31.82
N ALA A 461 55.21 44.32 -30.54
CA ALA A 461 55.61 43.42 -29.46
C ALA A 461 54.71 42.17 -29.40
N ASP A 462 53.41 42.35 -29.60
CA ASP A 462 52.41 41.29 -29.48
C ASP A 462 52.24 40.45 -30.75
N CYS A 463 52.56 41.02 -31.91
CA CYS A 463 52.43 40.40 -33.23
C CYS A 463 53.68 40.69 -34.10
N PRO A 464 54.80 39.99 -33.85
CA PRO A 464 55.91 39.96 -34.79
C PRO A 464 55.49 39.44 -36.18
N PRO A 465 56.22 39.77 -37.27
CA PRO A 465 55.92 39.25 -38.60
C PRO A 465 55.85 37.72 -38.63
N GLY A 466 54.79 37.17 -39.22
CA GLY A 466 54.55 35.72 -39.30
C GLY A 466 53.74 35.12 -38.14
N THR A 467 53.45 35.87 -37.08
CA THR A 467 52.68 35.38 -35.92
C THR A 467 51.25 34.99 -36.28
N LEU A 468 50.55 35.80 -37.09
CA LEU A 468 49.18 35.48 -37.54
C LEU A 468 49.14 34.20 -38.38
N ALA A 469 50.09 34.02 -39.30
CA ALA A 469 50.19 32.82 -40.11
C ALA A 469 50.52 31.57 -39.26
N ALA A 470 51.35 31.71 -38.22
CA ALA A 470 51.64 30.63 -37.28
C ALA A 470 50.41 30.26 -36.43
N LEU A 471 49.62 31.24 -35.99
CA LEU A 471 48.37 31.00 -35.27
C LEU A 471 47.31 30.33 -36.16
N ASP A 472 47.22 30.72 -37.43
CA ASP A 472 46.33 30.08 -38.42
C ASP A 472 46.72 28.63 -38.68
N ALA A 473 48.01 28.36 -38.86
CA ALA A 473 48.52 27.00 -39.03
C ALA A 473 48.22 26.13 -37.80
N ALA A 474 48.45 26.67 -36.60
CA ALA A 474 48.15 25.96 -35.34
C ALA A 474 46.63 25.73 -35.14
N ALA A 475 45.79 26.69 -35.53
CA ALA A 475 44.33 26.52 -35.51
C ALA A 475 43.86 25.45 -36.51
N ALA A 476 44.44 25.41 -37.71
CA ALA A 476 44.13 24.40 -38.73
C ALA A 476 44.58 23.00 -38.29
N GLU A 477 45.77 22.86 -37.73
CA GLU A 477 46.28 21.57 -37.20
C GLU A 477 45.40 21.06 -36.04
N ALA A 478 44.99 21.96 -35.14
CA ALA A 478 44.06 21.62 -34.06
C ALA A 478 42.67 21.21 -34.60
N ALA A 479 42.16 21.87 -35.64
CA ALA A 479 40.89 21.51 -36.27
C ALA A 479 40.97 20.13 -37.00
N GLU A 480 42.09 19.82 -37.64
CA GLU A 480 42.33 18.51 -38.25
C GLU A 480 42.40 17.39 -37.20
N ALA A 481 43.05 17.65 -36.06
CA ALA A 481 43.09 16.73 -34.93
C ALA A 481 41.68 16.46 -34.35
N VAL A 482 40.81 17.47 -34.29
CA VAL A 482 39.40 17.30 -33.90
C VAL A 482 38.67 16.39 -34.90
N ALA A 483 38.82 16.63 -36.20
CA ALA A 483 38.16 15.83 -37.24
C ALA A 483 38.62 14.36 -37.26
N THR A 484 39.91 14.11 -37.01
CA THR A 484 40.45 12.75 -36.85
C THR A 484 39.85 12.07 -35.62
N ALA A 485 39.82 12.77 -34.47
CA ALA A 485 39.25 12.23 -33.25
C ALA A 485 37.74 11.93 -33.38
N ASP A 486 36.97 12.77 -34.07
CA ASP A 486 35.54 12.50 -34.35
C ASP A 486 35.36 11.24 -35.21
N THR A 487 36.22 11.05 -36.21
CA THR A 487 36.20 9.83 -37.06
C THR A 487 36.51 8.58 -36.25
N ASP A 488 37.50 8.64 -35.36
CA ASP A 488 37.86 7.53 -34.48
C ASP A 488 36.77 7.22 -33.46
N LEU A 489 36.13 8.24 -32.87
CA LEU A 489 34.98 8.06 -31.98
C LEU A 489 33.80 7.41 -32.70
N ALA A 490 33.51 7.80 -33.95
CA ALA A 490 32.46 7.18 -34.75
C ALA A 490 32.75 5.70 -35.04
N ARG A 491 34.01 5.36 -35.37
CA ARG A 491 34.46 3.98 -35.57
C ARG A 491 34.33 3.16 -34.29
N ILE A 492 34.82 3.67 -33.16
CA ILE A 492 34.74 3.00 -31.87
C ILE A 492 33.26 2.77 -31.47
N ALA A 493 32.38 3.75 -31.71
CA ALA A 493 30.96 3.61 -31.44
C ALA A 493 30.31 2.49 -32.28
N ALA A 494 30.69 2.36 -33.56
CA ALA A 494 30.23 1.27 -34.42
C ALA A 494 30.72 -0.10 -33.93
N ASP A 495 31.99 -0.21 -33.53
CA ASP A 495 32.56 -1.45 -32.98
C ASP A 495 31.88 -1.86 -31.67
N VAL A 496 31.62 -0.90 -30.77
CA VAL A 496 30.87 -1.13 -29.51
C VAL A 496 29.45 -1.63 -29.81
N ALA A 497 28.77 -1.05 -30.79
CA ALA A 497 27.42 -1.48 -31.18
C ALA A 497 27.43 -2.92 -31.76
N ALA A 498 28.42 -3.26 -32.59
CA ALA A 498 28.55 -4.61 -33.16
C ALA A 498 28.82 -5.67 -32.07
N LEU A 499 29.69 -5.37 -31.09
CA LEU A 499 29.94 -6.26 -29.95
C LEU A 499 28.70 -6.39 -29.05
N GLY A 500 27.96 -5.30 -28.83
CA GLY A 500 26.71 -5.34 -28.07
C GLY A 500 25.63 -6.22 -28.73
N ALA A 501 25.52 -6.20 -30.06
CA ALA A 501 24.60 -7.08 -30.79
C ALA A 501 24.99 -8.56 -30.65
N ARG A 502 26.29 -8.89 -30.71
CA ARG A 502 26.79 -10.26 -30.50
C ARG A 502 26.55 -10.74 -29.06
N GLU A 503 26.77 -9.88 -28.07
CA GLU A 503 26.50 -10.20 -26.66
C GLU A 503 25.01 -10.52 -26.44
N ALA A 504 24.10 -9.78 -27.09
CA ALA A 504 22.66 -10.00 -27.01
C ALA A 504 22.20 -11.30 -27.70
N ASP A 505 22.79 -11.65 -28.85
CA ASP A 505 22.54 -12.93 -29.53
C ASP A 505 22.99 -14.10 -28.65
N ALA A 506 24.20 -14.02 -28.09
CA ALA A 506 24.73 -15.02 -27.17
C ALA A 506 23.86 -15.20 -25.91
N GLU A 507 23.32 -14.10 -25.35
CA GLU A 507 22.38 -14.17 -24.22
C GLU A 507 21.05 -14.83 -24.60
N THR A 508 20.51 -14.51 -25.79
CA THR A 508 19.25 -15.10 -26.26
C THR A 508 19.39 -16.60 -26.42
N ARG A 509 20.48 -17.05 -27.05
CA ARG A 509 20.80 -18.46 -27.26
C ARG A 509 21.05 -19.20 -25.95
N ARG A 510 21.73 -18.57 -25.00
CA ARG A 510 21.90 -19.10 -23.64
C ARG A 510 20.54 -19.33 -22.96
N GLY A 511 19.64 -18.34 -23.04
CA GLY A 511 18.29 -18.46 -22.47
C GLY A 511 17.43 -19.55 -23.13
N GLU A 512 17.62 -19.83 -24.42
CA GLU A 512 17.00 -20.97 -25.11
C GLU A 512 17.53 -22.30 -24.59
N LEU A 513 18.85 -22.43 -24.41
CA LEU A 513 19.49 -23.63 -23.88
C LEU A 513 19.11 -23.89 -22.42
N GLU A 514 19.02 -22.85 -21.57
CA GLU A 514 18.54 -22.98 -20.19
C GLU A 514 17.07 -23.45 -20.11
N ARG A 515 16.24 -23.08 -21.09
CA ARG A 515 14.88 -23.61 -21.21
C ARG A 515 14.89 -25.08 -21.63
N ALA A 516 15.75 -25.45 -22.58
CA ALA A 516 15.93 -26.83 -23.00
C ALA A 516 16.40 -27.73 -21.84
N ARG A 517 17.39 -27.28 -21.06
CA ARG A 517 17.87 -27.96 -19.84
C ARG A 517 16.78 -28.19 -18.81
N ARG A 518 15.99 -27.15 -18.49
CA ARG A 518 14.85 -27.29 -17.55
C ARG A 518 13.81 -28.29 -18.06
N SER A 519 13.53 -28.29 -19.35
CA SER A 519 12.62 -29.25 -19.96
C SER A 519 13.17 -30.68 -19.89
N ALA A 520 14.47 -30.87 -20.18
CA ALA A 520 15.15 -32.15 -20.10
C ALA A 520 15.18 -32.67 -18.65
N ALA A 521 15.53 -31.83 -17.67
CA ALA A 521 15.53 -32.18 -16.25
C ALA A 521 14.13 -32.57 -15.72
N ALA A 522 13.08 -31.84 -16.12
CA ALA A 522 11.71 -32.18 -15.76
C ALA A 522 11.26 -33.52 -16.39
N ALA A 523 11.67 -33.78 -17.64
CA ALA A 523 11.43 -35.05 -18.30
C ALA A 523 12.15 -36.20 -17.60
N ILE A 524 13.45 -36.05 -17.27
CA ILE A 524 14.24 -37.03 -16.51
C ILE A 524 13.55 -37.35 -15.19
N ALA A 525 13.22 -36.33 -14.38
CA ALA A 525 12.58 -36.54 -13.07
C ALA A 525 11.25 -37.29 -13.18
N THR A 526 10.42 -36.93 -14.18
CA THR A 526 9.13 -37.58 -14.41
C THR A 526 9.31 -39.02 -14.88
N LEU A 527 10.19 -39.26 -15.84
CA LEU A 527 10.47 -40.60 -16.38
C LEU A 527 11.09 -41.52 -15.31
N SER A 528 12.03 -41.02 -14.50
CA SER A 528 12.62 -41.76 -13.39
C SER A 528 11.59 -42.15 -12.32
N ALA A 529 10.60 -41.28 -12.05
CA ALA A 529 9.51 -41.57 -11.11
C ALA A 529 8.51 -42.61 -11.66
N LEU A 530 8.33 -42.67 -12.99
CA LEU A 530 7.44 -43.61 -13.65
C LEU A 530 8.07 -44.99 -13.86
N LEU A 531 9.40 -45.07 -14.00
CA LEU A 531 10.15 -46.32 -14.22
C LEU A 531 9.80 -47.48 -13.25
N PRO A 532 9.78 -47.30 -11.92
CA PRO A 532 9.39 -48.40 -11.01
C PRO A 532 7.93 -48.81 -11.17
N ARG A 533 7.03 -47.88 -11.50
CA ARG A 533 5.60 -48.18 -11.74
C ARG A 533 5.39 -48.96 -13.04
N VAL A 534 6.19 -48.67 -14.08
CA VAL A 534 6.22 -49.43 -15.34
C VAL A 534 6.70 -50.86 -15.10
N ARG A 535 7.71 -51.05 -14.25
CA ARG A 535 8.20 -52.39 -13.85
C ARG A 535 7.13 -53.21 -13.13
N ASP A 536 6.39 -52.60 -12.21
CA ASP A 536 5.28 -53.24 -11.46
C ASP A 536 4.02 -53.52 -12.30
N ALA A 537 3.88 -52.87 -13.46
CA ALA A 537 2.64 -52.89 -14.23
C ALA A 537 2.31 -54.29 -14.77
N ALA A 538 3.32 -55.11 -15.06
CA ALA A 538 3.14 -56.49 -15.54
C ALA A 538 2.45 -57.37 -14.48
N ASP A 539 2.92 -57.32 -13.23
CA ASP A 539 2.38 -58.10 -12.12
C ASP A 539 0.96 -57.64 -11.75
N ARG A 540 0.72 -56.33 -11.77
CA ARG A 540 -0.62 -55.75 -11.52
C ARG A 540 -1.64 -56.14 -12.59
N ARG A 541 -1.24 -56.21 -13.87
CA ARG A 541 -2.11 -56.70 -14.96
C ARG A 541 -2.47 -58.17 -14.79
N ALA A 542 -1.52 -59.01 -14.39
CA ALA A 542 -1.78 -60.42 -14.08
C ALA A 542 -2.76 -60.56 -12.91
N ARG A 543 -2.60 -59.76 -11.85
CA ARG A 543 -3.49 -59.77 -10.68
C ARG A 543 -4.92 -59.32 -10.99
N ALA A 544 -5.09 -58.28 -11.81
CA ALA A 544 -6.41 -57.82 -12.25
C ALA A 544 -7.19 -58.88 -13.04
N ALA A 545 -6.50 -59.77 -13.77
CA ALA A 545 -7.14 -60.85 -14.53
C ALA A 545 -7.65 -62.01 -13.65
N GLU A 546 -7.03 -62.25 -12.48
CA GLU A 546 -7.39 -63.36 -11.56
C GLU A 546 -8.62 -63.04 -10.68
N LEU A 547 -8.72 -61.79 -10.21
CA LEU A 547 -9.70 -61.37 -9.19
C LEU A 547 -11.19 -61.56 -9.57
N PRO A 548 -11.64 -61.33 -10.83
CA PRO A 548 -13.04 -61.52 -11.20
C PRO A 548 -13.60 -62.93 -10.96
N ALA A 549 -12.81 -63.97 -11.25
CA ALA A 549 -13.23 -65.36 -11.04
C ALA A 549 -13.41 -65.69 -9.54
N ARG A 550 -12.56 -65.10 -8.69
CA ARG A 550 -12.60 -65.27 -7.23
C ARG A 550 -13.78 -64.53 -6.59
N ILE A 551 -14.11 -63.33 -7.09
CA ILE A 551 -15.29 -62.56 -6.66
C ILE A 551 -16.57 -63.33 -6.97
N ALA A 552 -16.67 -63.92 -8.17
CA ALA A 552 -17.84 -64.70 -8.59
C ALA A 552 -18.08 -65.93 -7.68
N ALA A 553 -17.02 -66.67 -7.34
CA ALA A 553 -17.10 -67.82 -6.44
C ALA A 553 -17.62 -67.43 -5.04
N ARG A 554 -17.16 -66.29 -4.49
CA ARG A 554 -17.64 -65.76 -3.20
C ARG A 554 -19.06 -65.20 -3.27
N GLY A 555 -19.49 -64.68 -4.42
CA GLY A 555 -20.89 -64.27 -4.66
C GLY A 555 -21.88 -65.43 -4.45
N ALA A 556 -21.57 -66.61 -5.00
CA ALA A 556 -22.41 -67.80 -4.86
C ALA A 556 -22.47 -68.35 -3.40
N GLU A 557 -21.49 -68.01 -2.56
CA GLU A 557 -21.51 -68.34 -1.11
C GLU A 557 -22.40 -67.38 -0.31
N VAL A 558 -22.36 -66.09 -0.63
CA VAL A 558 -23.23 -65.07 -0.03
C VAL A 558 -24.71 -65.38 -0.28
N GLU A 559 -25.08 -65.77 -1.50
CA GLU A 559 -26.46 -66.10 -1.86
C GLU A 559 -26.99 -67.32 -1.07
N ARG A 560 -26.18 -68.35 -0.88
CA ARG A 560 -26.54 -69.53 -0.06
C ARG A 560 -26.70 -69.18 1.42
N ALA A 561 -25.81 -68.37 1.96
CA ALA A 561 -25.84 -67.97 3.37
C ALA A 561 -27.01 -67.03 3.68
N THR A 562 -27.34 -66.10 2.78
CA THR A 562 -28.51 -65.20 2.94
C THR A 562 -29.84 -65.94 2.83
N ALA A 563 -29.95 -66.95 1.95
CA ALA A 563 -31.14 -67.81 1.91
C ALA A 563 -31.35 -68.58 3.22
N ALA A 564 -30.27 -69.11 3.82
CA ALA A 564 -30.31 -69.80 5.10
C ALA A 564 -30.68 -68.87 6.26
N GLU A 565 -30.19 -67.62 6.28
CA GLU A 565 -30.57 -66.61 7.28
C GLU A 565 -32.07 -66.27 7.21
N SER A 566 -32.60 -66.08 5.99
CA SER A 566 -34.01 -65.75 5.76
C SER A 566 -34.95 -66.86 6.28
N GLN A 567 -34.57 -68.12 6.03
CA GLN A 567 -35.31 -69.28 6.51
C GLN A 567 -35.29 -69.37 8.05
N ALA A 568 -34.12 -69.18 8.68
CA ALA A 568 -33.98 -69.23 10.14
C ALA A 568 -34.73 -68.08 10.83
N ARG A 569 -34.70 -66.87 10.25
CA ARG A 569 -35.42 -65.69 10.76
C ARG A 569 -36.93 -65.89 10.76
N THR A 570 -37.48 -66.48 9.69
CA THR A 570 -38.92 -66.76 9.59
C THR A 570 -39.38 -67.77 10.65
N ALA A 571 -38.57 -68.80 10.91
CA ALA A 571 -38.83 -69.78 11.96
C ALA A 571 -38.76 -69.16 13.38
N ALA A 572 -37.77 -68.29 13.63
CA ALA A 572 -37.62 -67.59 14.92
C ALA A 572 -38.77 -66.58 15.17
N GLY A 573 -39.26 -65.90 14.14
CA GLY A 573 -40.42 -65.01 14.23
C GLY A 573 -41.70 -65.76 14.60
N ALA A 574 -41.99 -66.88 13.93
CA ALA A 574 -43.18 -67.68 14.22
C ALA A 574 -43.19 -68.24 15.65
N ALA A 575 -42.04 -68.67 16.18
CA ALA A 575 -41.92 -69.13 17.56
C ALA A 575 -42.08 -67.97 18.58
N ALA A 576 -41.53 -66.79 18.27
CA ALA A 576 -41.64 -65.62 19.14
C ALA A 576 -43.08 -65.10 19.24
N ASP A 577 -43.83 -65.08 18.13
CA ASP A 577 -45.24 -64.64 18.11
C ASP A 577 -46.12 -65.55 18.98
N GLN A 578 -45.86 -66.86 18.99
CA GLN A 578 -46.55 -67.81 19.86
C GLN A 578 -46.24 -67.57 21.35
N VAL A 579 -44.99 -67.28 21.70
CA VAL A 579 -44.60 -66.92 23.08
C VAL A 579 -45.26 -65.61 23.52
N VAL A 580 -45.31 -64.59 22.66
CA VAL A 580 -45.93 -63.30 22.97
C VAL A 580 -47.42 -63.45 23.25
N ALA A 581 -48.14 -64.24 22.46
CA ALA A 581 -49.56 -64.49 22.69
C ALA A 581 -49.83 -65.15 24.06
N VAL A 582 -49.03 -66.15 24.45
CA VAL A 582 -49.18 -66.85 25.74
C VAL A 582 -48.69 -65.99 26.91
N ARG A 583 -47.59 -65.24 26.74
CA ARG A 583 -47.09 -64.30 27.76
C ARG A 583 -48.04 -63.13 27.98
N ARG A 584 -48.74 -62.67 26.95
CA ARG A 584 -49.78 -61.65 27.10
C ARG A 584 -50.92 -62.17 27.98
N ALA A 585 -51.40 -63.38 27.74
CA ALA A 585 -52.41 -64.01 28.60
C ALA A 585 -51.91 -64.23 30.04
N LEU A 586 -50.64 -64.61 30.21
CA LEU A 586 -49.99 -64.76 31.51
C LEU A 586 -49.82 -63.41 32.24
N THR A 587 -49.45 -62.35 31.52
CA THR A 587 -49.27 -61.01 32.06
C THR A 587 -50.62 -60.43 32.46
N GLU A 588 -51.64 -60.55 31.61
CA GLU A 588 -53.02 -60.14 31.93
C GLU A 588 -53.51 -60.85 33.21
N GLN A 589 -53.24 -62.15 33.37
CA GLN A 589 -53.59 -62.89 34.60
C GLN A 589 -52.73 -62.53 35.81
N ARG A 590 -51.43 -62.22 35.63
CA ARG A 590 -50.53 -61.78 36.69
C ARG A 590 -50.82 -60.36 37.17
N ASP A 591 -51.15 -59.45 36.27
CA ASP A 591 -51.55 -58.09 36.59
C ASP A 591 -52.88 -58.12 37.38
N LEU A 592 -53.81 -58.96 36.94
CA LEU A 592 -55.03 -59.26 37.70
C LEU A 592 -54.70 -59.85 39.08
N ARG A 593 -53.72 -60.76 39.20
CA ARG A 593 -53.31 -61.35 40.49
C ARG A 593 -52.56 -60.38 41.41
N ALA A 594 -51.72 -59.50 40.87
CA ALA A 594 -50.97 -58.49 41.61
C ALA A 594 -51.87 -57.37 42.13
N SER A 595 -53.00 -57.13 41.46
CA SER A 595 -54.03 -56.19 41.91
C SER A 595 -54.85 -56.71 43.12
N LEU A 596 -54.64 -57.98 43.52
CA LEU A 596 -55.32 -58.61 44.65
C LEU A 596 -54.36 -58.83 45.83
N PRO A 597 -54.82 -58.60 47.08
CA PRO A 597 -54.11 -58.97 48.29
C PRO A 597 -53.59 -60.42 48.31
N ASP A 598 -52.51 -60.65 49.07
CA ASP A 598 -51.96 -61.99 49.29
C ASP A 598 -52.97 -62.89 50.04
N PRO A 599 -53.43 -64.00 49.42
CA PRO A 599 -54.58 -64.73 49.92
C PRO A 599 -54.27 -65.69 51.09
N GLY A 600 -53.02 -65.78 51.54
CA GLY A 600 -52.57 -66.75 52.55
C GLY A 600 -52.65 -68.20 52.06
N PRO A 601 -52.33 -69.23 52.88
CA PRO A 601 -52.40 -70.62 52.47
C PRO A 601 -53.87 -71.07 52.29
N GLY A 602 -54.23 -71.43 51.07
CA GLY A 602 -55.57 -71.91 50.70
C GLY A 602 -55.55 -72.59 49.34
N THR A 603 -56.64 -73.28 49.00
CA THR A 603 -56.81 -73.91 47.69
C THR A 603 -58.06 -73.34 47.03
N ALA A 604 -58.00 -73.14 45.70
CA ALA A 604 -59.13 -72.63 44.94
C ALA A 604 -60.33 -73.60 45.04
N ALA A 605 -61.42 -73.16 45.68
CA ALA A 605 -62.65 -73.93 45.82
C ALA A 605 -63.64 -73.71 44.65
N MET A 606 -63.39 -72.71 43.80
CA MET A 606 -64.29 -72.26 42.72
C MET A 606 -63.51 -71.96 41.43
N SER A 607 -64.22 -71.84 40.30
CA SER A 607 -63.63 -71.44 39.01
C SER A 607 -63.21 -69.95 39.01
N ILE A 608 -62.24 -69.57 38.16
CA ILE A 608 -61.76 -68.18 38.01
C ILE A 608 -62.92 -67.21 37.72
N ASP A 609 -63.89 -67.63 36.91
CA ASP A 609 -65.03 -66.79 36.52
C ASP A 609 -66.04 -66.57 37.66
N ASP A 610 -66.16 -67.51 38.59
CA ASP A 610 -67.02 -67.37 39.76
C ASP A 610 -66.34 -66.51 40.83
N ALA A 611 -65.04 -66.68 41.03
CA ALA A 611 -64.26 -65.90 41.99
C ALA A 611 -64.13 -64.42 41.58
N ARG A 612 -63.99 -64.13 40.28
CA ARG A 612 -64.00 -62.76 39.73
C ARG A 612 -65.30 -62.00 40.04
N ARG A 613 -66.45 -62.65 39.82
CA ARG A 613 -67.78 -62.02 40.06
C ARG A 613 -68.00 -61.67 41.53
N ALA A 614 -67.44 -62.43 42.46
CA ALA A 614 -67.49 -62.13 43.89
C ALA A 614 -66.62 -60.93 44.27
N PHE A 615 -65.41 -60.81 43.70
CA PHE A 615 -64.51 -59.68 43.92
C PHE A 615 -65.04 -58.37 43.34
N GLU A 616 -65.56 -58.37 42.11
CA GLU A 616 -66.10 -57.17 41.44
C GLU A 616 -67.28 -56.53 42.21
N SER A 617 -68.10 -57.36 42.86
CA SER A 617 -69.19 -56.91 43.73
C SER A 617 -68.70 -56.19 44.99
N ALA A 618 -67.58 -56.65 45.57
CA ALA A 618 -66.97 -56.05 46.76
C ALA A 618 -66.17 -54.78 46.43
N ASP A 619 -65.48 -54.73 45.28
CA ASP A 619 -64.73 -53.55 44.80
C ASP A 619 -65.66 -52.37 44.46
N GLN A 620 -66.85 -52.63 43.89
CA GLN A 620 -67.86 -51.59 43.67
C GLN A 620 -68.39 -50.96 44.97
N ALA A 621 -68.40 -51.70 46.09
CA ALA A 621 -68.80 -51.19 47.39
C ALA A 621 -67.70 -50.32 48.03
N TYR A 622 -66.42 -50.67 47.84
CA TYR A 622 -65.27 -49.93 48.35
C TYR A 622 -65.01 -48.61 47.59
N ARG A 623 -65.14 -48.62 46.26
CA ARG A 623 -64.90 -47.43 45.40
C ARG A 623 -65.93 -46.31 45.57
N ARG A 624 -67.12 -46.61 46.13
CA ARG A 624 -68.14 -45.59 46.42
C ARG A 624 -67.78 -44.67 47.58
N GLU A 625 -66.86 -45.07 48.47
CA GLU A 625 -66.59 -44.35 49.72
C GLU A 625 -65.29 -43.50 49.69
N VAL A 626 -64.40 -43.63 48.68
CA VAL A 626 -63.04 -43.03 48.71
C VAL A 626 -62.66 -42.26 47.44
N SER A 627 -63.37 -41.18 47.07
CA SER A 627 -62.85 -40.30 46.00
C SER A 627 -63.05 -38.80 46.26
N GLU A 628 -61.97 -38.13 46.66
CA GLU A 628 -61.72 -36.70 46.39
C GLU A 628 -60.26 -36.50 45.91
N SER A 629 -60.07 -35.91 44.72
CA SER A 629 -58.83 -35.95 43.91
C SER A 629 -57.99 -34.65 43.86
N SER A 630 -58.03 -33.79 44.89
CA SER A 630 -57.42 -32.45 44.81
C SER A 630 -55.93 -32.40 45.22
N LEU A 631 -55.48 -33.25 46.15
CA LEU A 631 -54.10 -33.24 46.66
C LEU A 631 -53.05 -33.82 45.70
N ALA A 632 -53.42 -34.79 44.87
CA ALA A 632 -52.50 -35.43 43.91
C ALA A 632 -52.14 -34.50 42.73
N VAL A 633 -53.06 -33.62 42.32
CA VAL A 633 -52.84 -32.66 41.22
C VAL A 633 -51.86 -31.56 41.62
N ALA A 634 -51.94 -31.08 42.87
CA ALA A 634 -51.06 -30.03 43.38
C ALA A 634 -49.58 -30.46 43.46
N LEU A 635 -49.31 -31.75 43.68
CA LEU A 635 -47.93 -32.28 43.76
C LEU A 635 -47.23 -32.31 42.39
N GLU A 636 -47.94 -32.64 41.31
CA GLU A 636 -47.36 -32.69 39.96
C GLU A 636 -47.04 -31.30 39.39
N GLU A 637 -47.84 -30.29 39.73
CA GLU A 637 -47.56 -28.90 39.36
C GLU A 637 -46.28 -28.38 40.05
N ALA A 638 -46.06 -28.72 41.32
CA ALA A 638 -44.88 -28.33 42.07
C ALA A 638 -43.57 -28.96 41.51
N ARG A 639 -43.63 -30.20 41.01
CA ARG A 639 -42.46 -30.88 40.40
C ARG A 639 -42.03 -30.24 39.08
N ARG A 640 -42.97 -29.82 38.24
CA ARG A 640 -42.66 -29.14 36.97
C ARG A 640 -41.97 -27.79 37.17
N ALA A 641 -42.35 -27.05 38.22
CA ALA A 641 -41.76 -25.75 38.53
C ALA A 641 -40.26 -25.83 38.96
N LEU A 642 -39.78 -26.97 39.46
CA LEU A 642 -38.39 -27.17 39.89
C LEU A 642 -37.40 -27.41 38.73
N ALA A 643 -37.87 -27.87 37.56
CA ALA A 643 -37.01 -28.35 36.48
C ALA A 643 -36.09 -27.27 35.87
N ALA A 644 -36.62 -26.08 35.59
CA ALA A 644 -35.87 -25.01 34.92
C ALA A 644 -34.81 -24.31 35.81
N PRO A 645 -35.08 -23.99 37.09
CA PRO A 645 -34.04 -23.52 38.00
C PRO A 645 -32.91 -24.54 38.25
N ALA A 646 -33.24 -25.83 38.36
CA ALA A 646 -32.24 -26.89 38.59
C ALA A 646 -31.26 -27.06 37.42
N ALA A 647 -31.74 -26.96 36.18
CA ALA A 647 -30.90 -27.04 34.98
C ALA A 647 -29.89 -25.89 34.87
N ARG A 648 -30.29 -24.66 35.26
CA ARG A 648 -29.39 -23.48 35.24
C ARG A 648 -28.25 -23.58 36.26
N VAL A 649 -28.50 -24.16 37.44
CA VAL A 649 -27.45 -24.42 38.44
C VAL A 649 -26.48 -25.51 37.98
N ALA A 650 -26.97 -26.53 37.27
CA ALA A 650 -26.15 -27.62 36.75
C ALA A 650 -25.11 -27.17 35.70
N GLY A 651 -25.39 -26.08 34.97
CA GLY A 651 -24.49 -25.50 33.95
C GLY A 651 -23.33 -24.65 34.49
N LEU A 652 -23.31 -24.31 35.79
CA LEU A 652 -22.23 -23.53 36.41
C LEU A 652 -21.03 -24.44 36.74
N ARG A 653 -19.79 -23.93 36.60
CA ARG A 653 -18.57 -24.63 37.05
C ARG A 653 -18.63 -24.93 38.55
N ALA A 654 -18.04 -26.05 38.96
CA ALA A 654 -18.13 -26.55 40.35
C ALA A 654 -17.52 -25.59 41.39
N ASP A 655 -16.44 -24.89 41.04
CA ASP A 655 -15.78 -23.86 41.85
C ASP A 655 -16.69 -22.63 42.06
N VAL A 656 -17.31 -22.13 40.99
CA VAL A 656 -18.26 -21.00 41.04
C VAL A 656 -19.53 -21.37 41.80
N ARG A 657 -20.03 -22.60 41.65
CA ARG A 657 -21.21 -23.11 42.36
C ARG A 657 -20.98 -23.18 43.87
N ALA A 658 -19.88 -23.80 44.29
CA ALA A 658 -19.51 -23.88 45.71
C ALA A 658 -19.27 -22.48 46.31
N ARG A 659 -18.65 -21.57 45.53
CA ARG A 659 -18.47 -20.16 45.95
C ARG A 659 -19.80 -19.43 46.11
N ALA A 660 -20.73 -19.59 45.16
CA ALA A 660 -22.05 -18.94 45.20
C ALA A 660 -22.92 -19.46 46.35
N GLU A 661 -22.85 -20.76 46.66
CA GLU A 661 -23.52 -21.35 47.83
C GLU A 661 -22.96 -20.78 49.14
N ALA A 662 -21.62 -20.72 49.27
CA ALA A 662 -20.96 -20.13 50.44
C ALA A 662 -21.25 -18.63 50.61
N LEU A 663 -21.36 -17.87 49.51
CA LEU A 663 -21.74 -16.45 49.53
C LEU A 663 -23.22 -16.25 49.88
N LEU A 664 -24.11 -17.15 49.44
CA LEU A 664 -25.55 -17.13 49.78
C LEU A 664 -25.80 -17.47 51.25
N ASP A 665 -25.00 -18.37 51.84
CA ASP A 665 -25.07 -18.74 53.25
C ASP A 665 -24.36 -17.72 54.17
N GLY A 666 -23.70 -16.70 53.61
CA GLY A 666 -23.06 -15.60 54.32
C GLY A 666 -23.99 -14.43 54.71
N PRO A 667 -23.52 -13.47 55.54
CA PRO A 667 -24.35 -12.38 56.06
C PRO A 667 -24.87 -11.44 54.97
N ASP A 668 -24.11 -11.25 53.89
CA ASP A 668 -24.47 -10.40 52.75
C ASP A 668 -25.45 -11.07 51.76
N GLY A 669 -25.69 -12.40 51.90
CA GLY A 669 -26.49 -13.21 50.98
C GLY A 669 -28.01 -13.22 51.22
N ALA A 670 -28.46 -12.75 52.39
CA ALA A 670 -29.84 -12.90 52.85
C ALA A 670 -30.86 -11.95 52.18
N ASP A 671 -30.44 -10.73 51.80
CA ASP A 671 -31.31 -9.69 51.24
C ASP A 671 -30.88 -9.30 49.80
N PRO A 672 -31.80 -9.03 48.85
CA PRO A 672 -31.42 -8.58 47.51
C PRO A 672 -30.55 -7.31 47.49
N ALA A 673 -30.80 -6.33 48.34
CA ALA A 673 -30.05 -5.07 48.33
C ALA A 673 -28.62 -5.24 48.88
N THR A 674 -28.43 -6.15 49.85
CA THR A 674 -27.09 -6.47 50.38
C THR A 674 -26.26 -7.27 49.37
N ARG A 675 -26.88 -8.12 48.55
CA ARG A 675 -26.23 -8.86 47.46
C ARG A 675 -25.71 -7.94 46.37
N ASP A 676 -26.54 -7.00 45.90
CA ASP A 676 -26.14 -6.04 44.86
C ASP A 676 -25.00 -5.12 45.35
N ALA A 677 -25.06 -4.68 46.61
CA ALA A 677 -24.00 -3.88 47.23
C ALA A 677 -22.69 -4.67 47.40
N ALA A 678 -22.75 -5.96 47.75
CA ALA A 678 -21.59 -6.83 47.89
C ALA A 678 -20.95 -7.18 46.53
N ALA A 679 -21.78 -7.40 45.49
CA ALA A 679 -21.33 -7.58 44.12
C ALA A 679 -20.61 -6.34 43.59
N ALA A 680 -21.17 -5.14 43.82
CA ALA A 680 -20.56 -3.88 43.42
C ALA A 680 -19.21 -3.60 44.12
N ARG A 681 -19.08 -3.95 45.42
CA ARG A 681 -17.79 -3.87 46.14
C ARG A 681 -16.75 -4.81 45.54
N ALA A 682 -17.12 -6.05 45.22
CA ALA A 682 -16.23 -7.03 44.60
C ALA A 682 -15.78 -6.58 43.20
N GLN A 683 -16.68 -5.97 42.41
CA GLN A 683 -16.36 -5.39 41.10
C GLN A 683 -15.40 -4.20 41.21
N GLY A 684 -15.62 -3.28 42.15
CA GLY A 684 -14.73 -2.13 42.36
C GLY A 684 -13.30 -2.53 42.77
N VAL A 685 -13.13 -3.59 43.57
CA VAL A 685 -11.81 -4.13 43.93
C VAL A 685 -11.12 -4.76 42.70
N ALA A 686 -11.86 -5.49 41.86
CA ALA A 686 -11.31 -6.08 40.64
C ALA A 686 -10.90 -5.01 39.59
N GLU A 687 -11.65 -3.91 39.49
CA GLU A 687 -11.33 -2.78 38.62
C GLU A 687 -10.04 -2.06 39.08
N GLN A 688 -9.88 -1.81 40.38
CA GLN A 688 -8.65 -1.22 40.95
C GLN A 688 -7.41 -2.07 40.68
N LEU A 689 -7.50 -3.39 40.88
CA LEU A 689 -6.41 -4.32 40.59
C LEU A 689 -6.10 -4.43 39.09
N THR A 690 -7.09 -4.22 38.23
CA THR A 690 -6.91 -4.20 36.77
C THR A 690 -6.11 -2.95 36.35
N SER A 691 -6.42 -1.78 36.90
CA SER A 691 -5.64 -0.55 36.68
C SER A 691 -4.20 -0.68 37.19
N ALA A 692 -4.01 -1.21 38.41
CA ALA A 692 -2.68 -1.46 38.98
C ALA A 692 -1.84 -2.44 38.13
N THR A 693 -2.49 -3.45 37.53
CA THR A 693 -1.81 -4.40 36.61
C THR A 693 -1.35 -3.69 35.33
N GLY A 694 -2.10 -2.69 34.86
CA GLY A 694 -1.72 -1.86 33.71
C GLY A 694 -0.48 -1.01 33.96
N GLU A 695 -0.41 -0.37 35.13
CA GLU A 695 0.74 0.45 35.55
C GLU A 695 2.01 -0.38 35.71
N LEU A 696 1.91 -1.55 36.34
CA LEU A 696 3.06 -2.43 36.57
C LEU A 696 3.61 -3.05 35.27
N ARG A 697 2.74 -3.28 34.26
CA ARG A 697 3.17 -3.67 32.91
C ARG A 697 3.92 -2.56 32.16
N ALA A 698 3.70 -1.29 32.50
CA ALA A 698 4.51 -0.19 31.98
C ALA A 698 5.88 -0.18 32.68
N GLU A 699 5.92 -0.33 34.00
CA GLU A 699 7.16 -0.43 34.78
C GLU A 699 8.07 -1.60 34.33
N GLN A 700 7.48 -2.76 34.02
CA GLN A 700 8.21 -3.91 33.46
C GLN A 700 8.83 -3.61 32.09
N ARG A 701 8.09 -2.96 31.19
CA ARG A 701 8.59 -2.58 29.86
C ARG A 701 9.77 -1.61 29.96
N ASP A 702 9.68 -0.64 30.87
CA ASP A 702 10.77 0.31 31.11
C ASP A 702 12.00 -0.39 31.72
N ALA A 703 11.80 -1.37 32.60
CA ALA A 703 12.88 -2.15 33.19
C ALA A 703 13.57 -3.08 32.17
N ASP A 704 12.80 -3.77 31.32
CA ASP A 704 13.33 -4.63 30.26
C ASP A 704 14.09 -3.80 29.20
N ALA A 705 13.62 -2.59 28.90
CA ALA A 705 14.32 -1.66 27.99
C ALA A 705 15.66 -1.17 28.57
N GLU A 706 15.73 -0.90 29.88
CA GLU A 706 16.98 -0.54 30.57
C GLU A 706 17.98 -1.71 30.58
N LEU A 707 17.50 -2.95 30.79
CA LEU A 707 18.35 -4.15 30.71
C LEU A 707 18.88 -4.39 29.29
N ALA A 708 18.07 -4.14 28.26
CA ALA A 708 18.50 -4.24 26.87
C ALA A 708 19.58 -3.20 26.50
N ALA A 709 19.56 -2.01 27.13
CA ALA A 709 20.59 -0.98 26.94
C ALA A 709 21.94 -1.34 27.59
N HIS A 710 21.95 -2.31 28.52
CA HIS A 710 23.12 -2.73 29.27
C HIS A 710 23.28 -4.27 29.25
N PRO A 711 23.72 -4.86 28.12
CA PRO A 711 23.88 -6.30 27.98
C PRO A 711 25.02 -6.85 28.86
N ALA A 712 24.91 -8.13 29.23
CA ALA A 712 25.88 -8.79 30.09
C ALA A 712 27.26 -8.89 29.40
N PRO A 713 28.35 -8.42 30.05
CA PRO A 713 29.69 -8.77 29.61
C PRO A 713 29.95 -10.29 29.78
N ALA A 714 30.76 -10.87 28.92
CA ALA A 714 31.08 -12.30 28.95
C ALA A 714 31.74 -12.70 30.29
N GLY A 715 31.13 -13.66 31.01
CA GLY A 715 31.63 -14.15 32.31
C GLY A 715 31.01 -13.48 33.55
N SER A 716 29.97 -12.65 33.39
CA SER A 716 29.21 -12.08 34.52
C SER A 716 28.31 -13.14 35.16
N GLU A 717 28.41 -13.35 36.48
CA GLU A 717 27.44 -14.16 37.22
C GLU A 717 26.12 -13.37 37.38
N GLU A 718 24.97 -14.00 37.11
CA GLU A 718 23.67 -13.38 37.39
C GLU A 718 23.45 -13.30 38.90
N PRO A 719 22.88 -12.20 39.42
CA PRO A 719 22.66 -12.05 40.85
C PRO A 719 21.67 -13.10 41.37
N ASP A 720 22.01 -13.71 42.51
CA ASP A 720 21.12 -14.60 43.25
C ASP A 720 19.84 -13.83 43.61
N VAL A 721 18.68 -14.35 43.17
CA VAL A 721 17.43 -13.59 43.17
C VAL A 721 16.91 -13.47 44.61
N ALA A 722 17.21 -12.34 45.25
CA ALA A 722 16.63 -11.99 46.54
C ALA A 722 15.10 -11.96 46.44
N ALA A 723 14.42 -12.50 47.46
CA ALA A 723 12.97 -12.71 47.45
C ALA A 723 12.15 -11.42 47.72
N ASP A 724 12.79 -10.30 48.12
CA ASP A 724 12.11 -9.04 48.45
C ASP A 724 12.43 -7.92 47.43
N PRO A 725 11.44 -7.26 46.81
CA PRO A 725 11.65 -6.13 45.91
C PRO A 725 12.43 -4.96 46.53
N ALA A 726 12.34 -4.72 47.84
CA ALA A 726 13.07 -3.63 48.50
C ALA A 726 14.59 -3.90 48.56
N GLU A 727 14.98 -5.16 48.70
CA GLU A 727 16.38 -5.57 48.68
C GLU A 727 16.99 -5.47 47.27
N LEU A 728 16.20 -5.81 46.24
CA LEU A 728 16.59 -5.67 44.83
C LEU A 728 16.78 -4.20 44.43
N ASP A 729 15.96 -3.28 44.93
CA ASP A 729 16.16 -1.84 44.73
C ASP A 729 17.46 -1.35 45.41
N ALA A 730 17.80 -1.89 46.60
CA ALA A 730 19.06 -1.59 47.28
C ALA A 730 20.29 -2.24 46.60
N VAL A 731 20.13 -3.38 45.93
CA VAL A 731 21.15 -4.00 45.06
C VAL A 731 21.39 -3.11 43.85
N ARG A 732 20.34 -2.58 43.23
CA ARG A 732 20.44 -1.65 42.10
C ARG A 732 21.23 -0.39 42.45
N THR A 733 20.94 0.25 43.59
CA THR A 733 21.68 1.45 44.02
C THR A 733 23.17 1.15 44.16
N ARG A 734 23.54 0.06 44.84
CA ARG A 734 24.94 -0.35 45.01
C ARG A 734 25.64 -0.66 43.69
N ALA A 735 24.93 -1.28 42.75
CA ALA A 735 25.46 -1.60 41.43
C ALA A 735 25.70 -0.33 40.57
N LEU A 736 24.80 0.66 40.67
CA LEU A 736 24.99 1.95 40.00
C LEU A 736 26.17 2.74 40.61
N ASP A 737 26.31 2.73 41.93
CA ASP A 737 27.45 3.36 42.61
C ASP A 737 28.78 2.70 42.18
N ALA A 738 28.83 1.37 42.14
CA ALA A 738 30.00 0.63 41.64
C ALA A 738 30.34 0.95 40.17
N ALA A 739 29.32 1.15 39.31
CA ALA A 739 29.53 1.57 37.93
C ALA A 739 30.14 2.99 37.85
N THR A 740 29.72 3.91 38.70
CA THR A 740 30.30 5.27 38.73
C THR A 740 31.75 5.28 39.20
N GLU A 741 32.11 4.43 40.17
CA GLU A 741 33.49 4.29 40.64
C GLU A 741 34.40 3.67 39.58
N ALA A 742 33.94 2.62 38.89
CA ALA A 742 34.70 1.97 37.82
C ALA A 742 34.95 2.92 36.63
N ALA A 743 33.95 3.75 36.28
CA ALA A 743 34.09 4.79 35.25
C ALA A 743 35.17 5.83 35.60
N ALA A 744 35.24 6.26 36.87
CA ALA A 744 36.26 7.21 37.34
C ALA A 744 37.68 6.62 37.24
N ARG A 745 37.86 5.36 37.67
CA ARG A 745 39.15 4.66 37.61
C ARG A 745 39.61 4.41 36.17
N ALA A 746 38.69 4.06 35.27
CA ALA A 746 38.99 3.92 33.85
C ALA A 746 39.51 5.23 33.21
N SER A 747 38.93 6.37 33.61
CA SER A 747 39.37 7.69 33.14
C SER A 747 40.77 8.06 33.61
N GLU A 748 41.12 7.78 34.88
CA GLU A 748 42.45 8.02 35.43
C GLU A 748 43.53 7.16 34.73
N LEU A 749 43.22 5.90 34.44
CA LEU A 749 44.13 4.97 33.74
C LEU A 749 44.36 5.37 32.28
N LEU A 750 43.36 5.95 31.61
CA LEU A 750 43.49 6.49 30.25
C LEU A 750 44.39 7.74 30.21
N ALA A 751 44.35 8.59 31.23
CA ALA A 751 45.27 9.73 31.36
C ALA A 751 46.72 9.28 31.66
N ALA A 752 46.89 8.21 32.47
CA ALA A 752 48.20 7.62 32.71
C ALA A 752 48.76 6.87 31.49
N ARG A 753 47.90 6.46 30.54
CA ARG A 753 48.29 5.83 29.28
C ARG A 753 48.90 6.84 28.31
N SER A 754 48.28 8.00 28.10
CA SER A 754 48.78 9.01 27.14
C SER A 754 50.20 9.45 27.48
N ALA A 755 50.50 9.68 28.76
CA ALA A 755 51.85 10.03 29.22
C ALA A 755 52.89 8.90 28.99
N ALA A 756 52.46 7.64 29.01
CA ALA A 756 53.34 6.49 28.76
C ALA A 756 53.54 6.18 27.27
N GLU A 757 52.59 6.58 26.40
CA GLU A 757 52.72 6.48 24.95
C GLU A 757 53.71 7.51 24.38
N ASP A 758 53.76 8.71 24.96
CA ASP A 758 54.75 9.74 24.60
C ASP A 758 56.19 9.24 24.81
N SER A 759 56.47 8.60 25.96
CA SER A 759 57.78 8.02 26.27
C SER A 759 58.10 6.76 25.45
N ALA A 760 57.10 6.12 24.83
CA ALA A 760 57.29 4.92 24.01
C ALA A 760 57.67 5.26 22.55
N ARG A 761 57.25 6.41 22.01
CA ARG A 761 57.59 6.83 20.64
C ARG A 761 59.10 7.01 20.44
N ASP A 762 59.80 7.52 21.44
CA ASP A 762 61.26 7.70 21.40
C ASP A 762 62.03 6.38 21.43
N ALA A 763 61.47 5.36 22.10
CA ALA A 763 62.04 4.00 22.13
C ALA A 763 61.65 3.16 20.89
N GLU A 764 60.52 3.47 20.25
CA GLU A 764 60.02 2.79 19.05
C GLU A 764 60.84 3.16 17.81
N ALA A 765 61.40 4.37 17.71
CA ALA A 765 62.27 4.75 16.59
C ALA A 765 63.54 3.87 16.48
N LEU A 766 64.13 3.47 17.62
CA LEU A 766 65.28 2.55 17.65
C LEU A 766 64.90 1.08 17.46
N ARG A 767 63.67 0.68 17.83
CA ARG A 767 63.15 -0.68 17.66
C ARG A 767 62.55 -0.92 16.28
N SER A 768 61.97 0.08 15.63
CA SER A 768 61.37 0.02 14.29
C SER A 768 62.37 -0.45 13.24
N ASN A 769 63.62 0.00 13.32
CA ASN A 769 64.68 -0.39 12.37
C ASN A 769 65.15 -1.85 12.52
N ALA A 770 65.05 -2.41 13.75
CA ALA A 770 65.36 -3.81 14.03
C ALA A 770 64.12 -4.73 13.85
N ARG A 771 62.92 -4.20 14.11
CA ARG A 771 61.63 -4.85 13.87
C ARG A 771 61.31 -4.95 12.39
N GLU A 772 61.50 -3.94 11.55
CA GLU A 772 61.18 -4.01 10.11
C GLU A 772 61.72 -5.28 9.41
N ARG A 773 62.93 -5.75 9.79
CA ARG A 773 63.50 -6.99 9.25
C ARG A 773 62.93 -8.28 9.85
N SER A 774 62.61 -8.29 11.14
CA SER A 774 61.98 -9.44 11.82
C SER A 774 60.48 -9.53 11.50
N THR A 775 59.81 -8.38 11.48
CA THR A 775 58.39 -8.19 11.16
C THR A 775 58.14 -8.48 9.70
N GLY A 776 59.04 -8.15 8.76
CA GLY A 776 58.88 -8.59 7.35
C GLY A 776 58.74 -10.11 7.22
N LEU A 777 59.57 -10.89 7.93
CA LEU A 777 59.48 -12.35 7.92
C LEU A 777 58.31 -12.91 8.74
N THR A 778 58.04 -12.38 9.94
CA THR A 778 56.92 -12.83 10.78
C THR A 778 55.56 -12.44 10.20
N HIS A 779 55.46 -11.27 9.54
CA HIS A 779 54.24 -10.80 8.87
C HIS A 779 53.87 -11.71 7.72
N LEU A 780 54.84 -12.18 6.92
CA LEU A 780 54.59 -13.17 5.87
C LEU A 780 54.09 -14.52 6.42
N LEU A 781 54.59 -14.96 7.57
CA LEU A 781 54.14 -16.20 8.24
C LEU A 781 52.75 -16.06 8.90
N GLU A 782 52.45 -14.91 9.52
CA GLU A 782 51.12 -14.61 10.08
C GLU A 782 50.06 -14.43 8.98
N LEU A 783 50.44 -13.81 7.85
CA LEU A 783 49.57 -13.65 6.68
C LEU A 783 49.06 -14.98 6.14
N LEU A 784 49.93 -16.00 6.19
CA LEU A 784 49.67 -17.36 5.71
C LEU A 784 49.11 -18.30 6.78
N ARG A 785 49.07 -17.88 8.06
CA ARG A 785 48.66 -18.70 9.23
C ARG A 785 49.41 -20.03 9.36
N VAL A 786 50.72 -20.04 9.15
CA VAL A 786 51.58 -21.23 9.31
C VAL A 786 52.37 -21.13 10.61
N ASP A 787 52.36 -22.19 11.43
CA ASP A 787 53.15 -22.26 12.68
C ASP A 787 54.63 -22.56 12.36
N PRO A 788 55.61 -21.83 12.95
CA PRO A 788 57.02 -22.01 12.65
C PRO A 788 57.56 -23.24 13.40
N GLY A 789 57.28 -24.44 12.88
CA GLY A 789 57.68 -25.68 13.54
C GLY A 789 57.90 -26.90 12.67
N THR A 790 57.55 -26.88 11.38
CA THR A 790 57.66 -28.08 10.54
C THR A 790 58.02 -27.73 9.09
N CYS A 791 59.32 -27.62 8.83
CA CYS A 791 59.88 -27.76 7.47
C CYS A 791 61.17 -28.58 7.59
N ASP A 792 61.12 -29.86 7.20
CA ASP A 792 62.26 -30.79 7.24
C ASP A 792 62.96 -30.94 5.88
N ASP A 793 62.66 -30.09 4.90
CA ASP A 793 63.37 -30.09 3.62
C ASP A 793 64.04 -28.72 3.34
N PRO A 794 65.34 -28.69 2.99
CA PRO A 794 66.00 -27.47 2.55
C PRO A 794 65.55 -27.18 1.10
N ALA A 795 64.46 -26.43 0.95
CA ALA A 795 64.08 -25.86 -0.34
C ALA A 795 64.98 -24.66 -0.68
N GLU A 796 65.35 -24.52 -1.96
CA GLU A 796 66.15 -23.41 -2.48
C GLU A 796 65.63 -22.05 -2.01
N VAL A 797 66.56 -21.25 -1.44
CA VAL A 797 66.26 -19.92 -0.91
C VAL A 797 66.14 -18.94 -2.09
N GLY A 798 64.90 -18.62 -2.47
CA GLY A 798 64.58 -17.45 -3.29
C GLY A 798 64.71 -16.13 -2.52
N SER A 799 64.65 -15.00 -3.23
CA SER A 799 64.71 -13.66 -2.62
C SER A 799 63.50 -13.40 -1.71
N LEU A 800 63.64 -12.53 -0.69
CA LEU A 800 62.53 -12.07 0.16
C LEU A 800 61.40 -11.43 -0.67
N ASP A 801 61.75 -10.82 -1.81
CA ASP A 801 60.80 -10.20 -2.72
C ASP A 801 59.95 -11.24 -3.49
N ASP A 802 60.51 -12.41 -3.78
CA ASP A 802 59.80 -13.51 -4.46
C ASP A 802 58.76 -14.15 -3.51
N ALA A 803 59.11 -14.27 -2.22
CA ALA A 803 58.20 -14.74 -1.18
C ALA A 803 57.06 -13.72 -0.93
N HIS A 804 57.35 -12.42 -0.94
CA HIS A 804 56.32 -11.38 -0.86
C HIS A 804 55.33 -11.45 -2.02
N ALA A 805 55.81 -11.64 -3.26
CA ALA A 805 54.95 -11.73 -4.43
C ALA A 805 53.99 -12.93 -4.36
N ALA A 806 54.49 -14.10 -3.94
CA ALA A 806 53.68 -15.32 -3.82
C ALA A 806 52.60 -15.22 -2.73
N VAL A 807 52.93 -14.67 -1.55
CA VAL A 807 51.95 -14.47 -0.46
C VAL A 807 50.91 -13.43 -0.83
N THR A 808 51.31 -12.37 -1.52
CA THR A 808 50.39 -11.32 -1.98
C THR A 808 49.38 -11.88 -2.99
N ALA A 809 49.83 -12.75 -3.91
CA ALA A 809 48.95 -13.41 -4.88
C ALA A 809 47.96 -14.38 -4.21
N ALA A 810 48.42 -15.20 -3.25
CA ALA A 810 47.56 -16.13 -2.51
C ALA A 810 46.51 -15.39 -1.66
N ARG A 811 46.90 -14.28 -1.03
CA ARG A 811 45.98 -13.40 -0.30
C ARG A 811 44.96 -12.73 -1.20
N ALA A 812 45.39 -12.22 -2.35
CA ALA A 812 44.46 -11.61 -3.32
C ALA A 812 43.39 -12.63 -3.76
N ALA A 813 43.75 -13.90 -3.93
CA ALA A 813 42.80 -14.96 -4.23
C ALA A 813 41.81 -15.24 -3.07
N VAL A 814 42.29 -15.26 -1.82
CA VAL A 814 41.42 -15.44 -0.62
C VAL A 814 40.52 -14.23 -0.39
N ASP A 815 41.04 -13.02 -0.56
CA ASP A 815 40.27 -11.78 -0.43
C ASP A 815 39.22 -11.67 -1.54
N ALA A 816 39.53 -12.11 -2.76
CA ALA A 816 38.57 -12.22 -3.84
C ALA A 816 37.47 -13.26 -3.53
N ALA A 817 37.82 -14.43 -2.98
CA ALA A 817 36.86 -15.44 -2.56
C ALA A 817 35.97 -14.96 -1.39
N LEU A 818 36.54 -14.23 -0.42
CA LEU A 818 35.79 -13.61 0.67
C LEU A 818 34.90 -12.47 0.17
N ALA A 819 35.34 -11.70 -0.82
CA ALA A 819 34.53 -10.67 -1.47
C ALA A 819 33.35 -11.31 -2.21
N GLN A 820 33.57 -12.38 -2.98
CA GLN A 820 32.51 -13.17 -3.61
C GLN A 820 31.54 -13.76 -2.59
N ALA A 821 32.04 -14.29 -1.46
CA ALA A 821 31.19 -14.82 -0.39
C ALA A 821 30.34 -13.70 0.27
N ARG A 822 30.90 -12.51 0.48
CA ARG A 822 30.19 -11.34 1.01
C ARG A 822 29.15 -10.80 0.03
N GLU A 823 29.48 -10.75 -1.25
CA GLU A 823 28.55 -10.34 -2.31
C GLU A 823 27.38 -11.33 -2.43
N ALA A 824 27.68 -12.63 -2.39
CA ALA A 824 26.65 -13.68 -2.35
C ALA A 824 25.77 -13.58 -1.09
N SER A 825 26.37 -13.37 0.09
CA SER A 825 25.62 -13.18 1.34
C SER A 825 24.72 -11.94 1.28
N THR A 826 25.23 -10.82 0.77
CA THR A 826 24.47 -9.57 0.61
C THR A 826 23.32 -9.77 -0.36
N THR A 827 23.53 -10.50 -1.46
CA THR A 827 22.48 -10.82 -2.43
C THR A 827 21.37 -11.67 -1.80
N VAL A 828 21.72 -12.66 -0.98
CA VAL A 828 20.76 -13.48 -0.23
C VAL A 828 19.97 -12.64 0.78
N GLU A 829 20.65 -11.76 1.53
CA GLU A 829 20.00 -10.84 2.47
C GLU A 829 19.06 -9.84 1.79
N ASP A 830 19.43 -9.33 0.61
CA ASP A 830 18.58 -8.43 -0.18
C ASP A 830 17.32 -9.13 -0.70
N VAL A 831 17.45 -10.39 -1.16
CA VAL A 831 16.29 -11.21 -1.54
C VAL A 831 15.40 -11.48 -0.33
N ALA A 832 15.98 -11.84 0.82
CA ALA A 832 15.26 -12.04 2.07
C ALA A 832 14.48 -10.78 2.50
N ARG A 833 15.13 -9.61 2.43
CA ARG A 833 14.51 -8.30 2.74
C ARG A 833 13.35 -7.99 1.80
N ARG A 834 13.49 -8.27 0.50
CA ARG A 834 12.41 -8.09 -0.49
C ARG A 834 11.21 -8.99 -0.19
N ILE A 835 11.44 -10.22 0.26
CA ILE A 835 10.38 -11.14 0.67
C ILE A 835 9.65 -10.63 1.91
N VAL A 836 10.36 -10.12 2.93
CA VAL A 836 9.75 -9.53 4.13
C VAL A 836 8.85 -8.35 3.76
N VAL A 837 9.34 -7.43 2.93
CA VAL A 837 8.57 -6.25 2.46
C VAL A 837 7.36 -6.69 1.65
N TRP A 838 7.53 -7.67 0.76
CA TRP A 838 6.43 -8.22 -0.03
C TRP A 838 5.36 -8.88 0.87
N ALA A 839 5.76 -9.71 1.83
CA ALA A 839 4.86 -10.40 2.75
C ALA A 839 4.13 -9.44 3.71
N ALA A 840 4.69 -8.26 3.95
CA ALA A 840 4.09 -7.20 4.75
C ALA A 840 3.10 -6.29 4.00
N ALA A 841 2.95 -6.44 2.68
CA ALA A 841 2.03 -5.61 1.91
C ALA A 841 0.55 -5.85 2.28
N ASP A 842 -0.23 -4.78 2.45
CA ASP A 842 -1.64 -4.81 2.90
C ASP A 842 -2.57 -5.68 2.03
N ARG A 843 -2.24 -5.86 0.75
CA ARG A 843 -2.99 -6.74 -0.16
C ARG A 843 -3.08 -8.20 0.34
N PHE A 844 -2.14 -8.62 1.19
CA PHE A 844 -2.11 -9.96 1.77
C PHE A 844 -2.82 -10.06 3.12
N ALA A 845 -3.42 -8.99 3.64
CA ALA A 845 -4.15 -9.01 4.91
C ALA A 845 -5.36 -9.96 4.90
N ALA A 846 -6.03 -10.10 3.76
CA ALA A 846 -7.18 -11.00 3.57
C ALA A 846 -6.80 -12.47 3.29
N VAL A 847 -5.51 -12.78 3.10
CA VAL A 847 -5.01 -14.14 2.90
C VAL A 847 -4.95 -14.87 4.25
N LYS A 848 -5.24 -16.17 4.27
CA LYS A 848 -5.22 -16.99 5.49
C LYS A 848 -3.89 -16.86 6.23
N PRO A 849 -3.92 -16.67 7.56
CA PRO A 849 -2.70 -16.58 8.39
C PRO A 849 -1.71 -17.72 8.13
N ASP A 850 -2.20 -18.96 8.03
CA ASP A 850 -1.38 -20.16 7.78
C ASP A 850 -0.54 -20.13 6.50
N VAL A 851 -0.92 -19.32 5.50
CA VAL A 851 -0.19 -19.16 4.23
C VAL A 851 0.68 -17.90 4.27
N ARG A 852 0.15 -16.81 4.85
CA ARG A 852 0.85 -15.53 4.97
C ARG A 852 2.03 -15.61 5.94
N ASP A 853 1.83 -16.29 7.07
CA ASP A 853 2.79 -16.31 8.16
C ASP A 853 4.00 -17.22 7.84
N ARG A 854 3.87 -18.12 6.85
CA ARG A 854 5.00 -18.89 6.27
C ARG A 854 6.09 -18.02 5.65
N PHE A 855 5.75 -16.81 5.23
CA PHE A 855 6.69 -15.84 4.67
C PHE A 855 7.17 -14.79 5.71
N ARG A 856 6.68 -14.87 6.95
CA ARG A 856 6.98 -13.94 8.05
C ARG A 856 7.78 -14.64 9.16
N VAL A 857 8.83 -15.33 8.75
CA VAL A 857 9.81 -15.96 9.65
C VAL A 857 10.90 -14.97 10.05
N ALA A 858 11.52 -15.21 11.20
CA ALA A 858 12.55 -14.31 11.74
C ALA A 858 13.82 -14.30 10.88
N ASP A 859 14.20 -15.46 10.31
CA ASP A 859 15.30 -15.60 9.36
C ASP A 859 14.82 -16.18 8.03
N VAL A 860 14.47 -15.28 7.10
CA VAL A 860 14.03 -15.66 5.75
C VAL A 860 15.16 -16.30 4.93
N ALA A 861 16.42 -15.94 5.15
CA ALA A 861 17.52 -16.52 4.39
C ALA A 861 17.82 -17.95 4.86
N GLY A 862 17.86 -18.18 6.17
CA GLY A 862 18.17 -19.49 6.75
C GLY A 862 17.02 -20.50 6.66
N GLU A 863 15.77 -20.06 6.85
CA GLU A 863 14.62 -20.99 6.96
C GLU A 863 13.87 -21.18 5.65
N LEU A 864 13.73 -20.15 4.82
CA LEU A 864 12.99 -20.25 3.55
C LEU A 864 13.86 -20.69 2.37
N ALA A 865 15.15 -20.35 2.33
CA ALA A 865 16.00 -20.74 1.20
C ALA A 865 16.15 -22.25 1.00
N PRO A 866 16.33 -23.09 2.04
CA PRO A 866 16.48 -24.54 1.86
C PRO A 866 15.21 -25.23 1.34
N VAL A 867 14.04 -24.64 1.60
CA VAL A 867 12.73 -25.17 1.21
C VAL A 867 12.06 -24.37 0.08
N ALA A 868 12.76 -23.37 -0.50
CA ALA A 868 12.17 -22.42 -1.43
C ALA A 868 11.58 -23.11 -2.67
N ASP A 869 12.31 -24.08 -3.23
CA ASP A 869 11.87 -24.82 -4.41
C ASP A 869 10.65 -25.70 -4.11
N THR A 870 10.66 -26.39 -2.96
CA THR A 870 9.51 -27.21 -2.53
C THR A 870 8.29 -26.34 -2.23
N LEU A 871 8.47 -25.23 -1.52
CA LEU A 871 7.39 -24.30 -1.21
C LEU A 871 6.83 -23.64 -2.48
N ALA A 872 7.68 -23.31 -3.46
CA ALA A 872 7.26 -22.78 -4.74
C ALA A 872 6.42 -23.81 -5.52
N ALA A 873 6.85 -25.08 -5.54
CA ALA A 873 6.10 -26.17 -6.15
C ALA A 873 4.73 -26.39 -5.45
N ASP A 874 4.71 -26.42 -4.12
CA ASP A 874 3.49 -26.57 -3.33
C ASP A 874 2.51 -25.42 -3.55
N LEU A 875 3.01 -24.18 -3.62
CA LEU A 875 2.19 -23.01 -3.90
C LEU A 875 1.67 -22.99 -5.33
N ALA A 876 2.42 -23.51 -6.29
CA ALA A 876 1.94 -23.69 -7.66
C ALA A 876 0.77 -24.68 -7.70
N VAL A 877 0.88 -25.82 -7.01
CA VAL A 877 -0.22 -26.80 -6.86
C VAL A 877 -1.41 -26.17 -6.14
N TYR A 878 -1.17 -25.44 -5.05
CA TYR A 878 -2.21 -24.75 -4.30
C TYR A 878 -2.94 -23.71 -5.16
N ALA A 879 -2.20 -22.97 -6.01
CA ALA A 879 -2.78 -22.00 -6.94
C ALA A 879 -3.62 -22.68 -8.03
N VAL A 880 -3.20 -23.83 -8.56
CA VAL A 880 -4.02 -24.62 -9.49
C VAL A 880 -5.32 -25.06 -8.81
N ASN A 881 -5.24 -25.68 -7.63
CA ASN A 881 -6.41 -26.09 -6.86
C ASN A 881 -7.36 -24.92 -6.53
N LEU A 882 -6.82 -23.74 -6.20
CA LEU A 882 -7.64 -22.55 -5.96
C LEU A 882 -8.33 -22.05 -7.23
N ARG A 883 -7.66 -22.10 -8.38
CA ARG A 883 -8.27 -21.74 -9.68
C ARG A 883 -9.37 -22.72 -10.08
N GLU A 884 -9.17 -24.01 -9.84
CA GLU A 884 -10.20 -25.04 -10.04
C GLU A 884 -11.39 -24.78 -9.13
N ARG A 885 -11.17 -24.58 -7.82
CA ARG A 885 -12.24 -24.23 -6.88
C ARG A 885 -12.97 -22.93 -7.23
N LEU A 886 -12.27 -21.93 -7.78
CA LEU A 886 -12.90 -20.71 -8.27
C LEU A 886 -13.75 -20.99 -9.51
N THR A 887 -13.29 -21.87 -10.39
CA THR A 887 -14.09 -22.36 -11.53
C THR A 887 -15.34 -23.09 -11.04
N ASP A 888 -15.20 -24.03 -10.10
CA ASP A 888 -16.32 -24.74 -9.48
C ASP A 888 -17.33 -23.78 -8.84
N LEU A 889 -16.85 -22.76 -8.10
CA LEU A 889 -17.69 -21.73 -7.50
C LEU A 889 -18.43 -20.89 -8.54
N GLU A 890 -17.81 -20.57 -9.67
CA GLU A 890 -18.47 -19.86 -10.77
C GLU A 890 -19.48 -20.76 -11.49
N GLU A 891 -19.21 -22.07 -11.62
CA GLU A 891 -20.18 -23.04 -12.14
C GLU A 891 -21.40 -23.18 -11.20
N ASP A 892 -21.17 -23.34 -9.90
CA ASP A 892 -22.20 -23.39 -8.86
C ASP A 892 -23.02 -22.10 -8.83
N LYS A 893 -22.36 -20.94 -8.89
CA LYS A 893 -23.03 -19.64 -9.06
C LYS A 893 -23.86 -19.62 -10.33
N GLY A 894 -23.34 -20.14 -11.44
CA GLY A 894 -24.08 -20.28 -12.70
C GLY A 894 -25.37 -21.09 -12.55
N VAL A 895 -25.34 -22.19 -11.79
CA VAL A 895 -26.52 -23.01 -11.46
C VAL A 895 -27.52 -22.21 -10.63
N VAL A 896 -27.08 -21.55 -9.55
CA VAL A 896 -27.94 -20.74 -8.67
C VAL A 896 -28.56 -19.58 -9.44
N VAL A 897 -27.76 -18.84 -10.22
CA VAL A 897 -28.22 -17.72 -11.04
C VAL A 897 -29.22 -18.20 -12.10
N THR A 898 -29.01 -19.38 -12.69
CA THR A 898 -29.95 -19.96 -13.66
C THR A 898 -31.27 -20.34 -13.01
N ALA A 899 -31.25 -21.01 -11.85
CA ALA A 899 -32.46 -21.33 -11.09
C ALA A 899 -33.22 -20.06 -10.65
N MET A 900 -32.51 -19.08 -10.09
CA MET A 900 -33.07 -17.79 -9.69
C MET A 900 -33.65 -17.01 -10.86
N THR A 901 -32.96 -16.98 -12.01
CA THR A 901 -33.47 -16.40 -13.25
C THR A 901 -34.77 -17.07 -13.69
N GLY A 902 -34.86 -18.39 -13.60
CA GLY A 902 -36.08 -19.15 -13.87
C GLY A 902 -37.25 -18.74 -12.96
N MET A 903 -36.99 -18.62 -11.66
CA MET A 903 -37.98 -18.21 -10.67
C MET A 903 -38.45 -16.76 -10.86
N VAL A 904 -37.52 -15.82 -11.11
CA VAL A 904 -37.85 -14.42 -11.41
C VAL A 904 -38.71 -14.31 -12.67
N ARG A 905 -38.37 -15.06 -13.73
CA ARG A 905 -39.21 -15.10 -14.94
C ARG A 905 -40.59 -15.66 -14.65
N GLN A 906 -40.69 -16.70 -13.83
CA GLN A 906 -41.99 -17.25 -13.42
C GLN A 906 -42.81 -16.23 -12.63
N ALA A 907 -42.19 -15.46 -11.74
CA ALA A 907 -42.85 -14.38 -11.00
C ALA A 907 -43.35 -13.28 -11.95
N LEU A 908 -42.51 -12.78 -12.86
CA LEU A 908 -42.90 -11.78 -13.86
C LEU A 908 -44.01 -12.27 -14.80
N ARG A 909 -43.95 -13.54 -15.24
CA ARG A 909 -45.04 -14.18 -16.01
C ARG A 909 -46.32 -14.27 -15.19
N SER A 910 -46.24 -14.57 -13.89
CA SER A 910 -47.41 -14.66 -13.02
C SER A 910 -48.07 -13.28 -12.83
N LEU A 911 -47.28 -12.21 -12.73
CA LEU A 911 -47.79 -10.83 -12.71
C LEU A 911 -48.46 -10.43 -14.03
N SER A 912 -47.83 -10.76 -15.17
CA SER A 912 -48.42 -10.53 -16.50
C SER A 912 -49.73 -11.31 -16.68
N ARG A 913 -49.78 -12.58 -16.25
CA ARG A 913 -51.00 -13.39 -16.25
C ARG A 913 -52.07 -12.81 -15.32
N ALA A 914 -51.71 -12.35 -14.12
CA ALA A 914 -52.64 -11.70 -13.19
C ALA A 914 -53.25 -10.43 -13.81
N GLN A 915 -52.44 -9.64 -14.52
CA GLN A 915 -52.91 -8.47 -15.28
C GLN A 915 -53.88 -8.87 -16.40
N SER A 916 -53.58 -9.92 -17.18
CA SER A 916 -54.48 -10.41 -18.23
C SER A 916 -55.79 -10.99 -17.67
N LEU A 917 -55.75 -11.71 -16.54
CA LEU A 917 -56.93 -12.27 -15.88
C LEU A 917 -57.77 -11.23 -15.12
N SER A 918 -57.30 -9.98 -15.01
CA SER A 918 -58.02 -8.87 -14.40
C SER A 918 -59.01 -8.17 -15.34
N GLU A 919 -59.33 -8.77 -16.47
CA GLU A 919 -60.31 -8.26 -17.43
C GLU A 919 -61.74 -8.35 -16.90
N LEU A 920 -62.47 -7.24 -16.97
CA LEU A 920 -63.85 -7.16 -16.49
C LEU A 920 -64.83 -7.78 -17.51
N PRO A 921 -65.88 -8.49 -17.03
CA PRO A 921 -66.90 -9.12 -17.88
C PRO A 921 -67.57 -8.16 -18.87
N GLY A 922 -67.91 -8.65 -20.07
CA GLY A 922 -68.57 -7.88 -21.13
C GLY A 922 -69.96 -7.32 -20.77
N THR A 923 -70.56 -7.76 -19.65
CA THR A 923 -71.89 -7.35 -19.17
C THR A 923 -71.87 -6.04 -18.34
N LEU A 924 -70.72 -5.35 -18.27
CA LEU A 924 -70.44 -4.17 -17.44
C LEU A 924 -70.31 -2.85 -18.22
N GLY A 925 -71.03 -2.70 -19.34
CA GLY A 925 -71.13 -1.41 -20.05
C GLY A 925 -69.77 -0.83 -20.44
N GLU A 926 -69.48 0.42 -20.06
CA GLU A 926 -68.23 1.15 -20.40
C GLU A 926 -66.94 0.53 -19.83
N TRP A 927 -67.03 -0.37 -18.85
CA TRP A 927 -65.88 -1.10 -18.31
C TRP A 927 -65.68 -2.50 -18.91
N ALA A 928 -66.50 -2.90 -19.90
CA ALA A 928 -66.32 -4.15 -20.62
C ALA A 928 -64.92 -4.26 -21.21
N GLY A 929 -64.23 -5.38 -20.98
CA GLY A 929 -62.88 -5.63 -21.51
C GLY A 929 -61.76 -4.80 -20.88
N GLN A 930 -62.07 -3.92 -19.91
CA GLN A 930 -61.05 -3.16 -19.20
C GLN A 930 -60.36 -4.01 -18.14
N ARG A 931 -59.04 -3.88 -18.06
CA ARG A 931 -58.24 -4.49 -16.98
C ARG A 931 -58.31 -3.62 -15.74
N PHE A 932 -58.81 -4.17 -14.64
CA PHE A 932 -58.92 -3.43 -13.38
C PHE A 932 -57.59 -3.39 -12.61
N LEU A 933 -56.61 -4.24 -12.94
CA LEU A 933 -55.28 -4.26 -12.33
C LEU A 933 -54.19 -4.12 -13.39
N GLU A 934 -53.26 -3.21 -13.17
CA GLU A 934 -52.02 -3.10 -13.91
C GLU A 934 -50.85 -3.27 -12.94
N VAL A 935 -50.22 -4.44 -13.00
CA VAL A 935 -49.13 -4.81 -12.09
C VAL A 935 -47.96 -5.42 -12.86
N GLY A 936 -46.74 -4.99 -12.56
CA GLY A 936 -45.52 -5.54 -13.16
C GLY A 936 -44.46 -4.46 -13.42
N PRO A 937 -43.45 -4.75 -14.25
CA PRO A 937 -42.46 -3.76 -14.66
C PRO A 937 -43.04 -2.74 -15.66
N ARG A 938 -42.48 -1.54 -15.66
CA ARG A 938 -42.71 -0.54 -16.71
C ARG A 938 -42.17 -1.06 -18.06
N ALA A 939 -42.74 -0.59 -19.17
CA ALA A 939 -42.35 -1.03 -20.52
C ALA A 939 -40.89 -0.69 -20.88
N SER A 940 -40.27 0.26 -20.17
CA SER A 940 -38.87 0.63 -20.32
C SER A 940 -37.89 -0.34 -19.66
N VAL A 941 -38.37 -1.31 -18.88
CA VAL A 941 -37.51 -2.29 -18.22
C VAL A 941 -37.20 -3.41 -19.20
N GLU A 942 -35.93 -3.55 -19.52
CA GLU A 942 -35.45 -4.64 -20.37
C GLU A 942 -35.45 -5.95 -19.58
N THR A 943 -36.33 -6.87 -19.97
CA THR A 943 -36.44 -8.21 -19.36
C THR A 943 -35.83 -9.28 -20.25
N ALA A 944 -34.84 -8.93 -21.07
CA ALA A 944 -34.13 -9.86 -21.93
C ALA A 944 -33.34 -10.87 -21.08
N ASP A 945 -33.19 -12.09 -21.61
CA ASP A 945 -32.63 -13.22 -20.89
C ASP A 945 -31.23 -12.95 -20.31
N ALA A 946 -30.38 -12.25 -21.07
CA ALA A 946 -29.04 -11.86 -20.66
C ALA A 946 -29.05 -10.82 -19.53
N VAL A 947 -29.95 -9.83 -19.58
CA VAL A 947 -30.05 -8.76 -18.59
C VAL A 947 -30.57 -9.28 -17.25
N VAL A 948 -31.57 -10.17 -17.28
CA VAL A 948 -32.08 -10.81 -16.06
C VAL A 948 -31.00 -11.66 -15.40
N ARG A 949 -30.26 -12.43 -16.20
CA ARG A 949 -29.15 -13.28 -15.71
C ARG A 949 -28.03 -12.43 -15.08
N ASP A 950 -27.61 -11.35 -15.72
CA ASP A 950 -26.59 -10.43 -15.20
C ASP A 950 -27.02 -9.79 -13.86
N ARG A 951 -28.24 -9.25 -13.78
CA ARG A 951 -28.75 -8.63 -12.55
C ARG A 951 -28.90 -9.64 -11.40
N CYS A 952 -29.36 -10.85 -11.70
CA CYS A 952 -29.38 -11.97 -10.75
C CYS A 952 -27.97 -12.33 -10.27
N SER A 953 -26.98 -12.39 -11.18
CA SER A 953 -25.58 -12.67 -10.85
C SER A 953 -25.01 -11.65 -9.86
N ARG A 954 -25.20 -10.35 -10.13
CA ARG A 954 -24.77 -9.26 -9.24
C ARG A 954 -25.42 -9.32 -7.86
N LEU A 955 -26.68 -9.75 -7.78
CA LEU A 955 -27.36 -9.93 -6.50
C LEU A 955 -26.74 -11.10 -5.69
N VAL A 956 -26.41 -12.22 -6.34
CA VAL A 956 -25.70 -13.33 -5.68
C VAL A 956 -24.38 -12.81 -5.10
N ASP A 957 -23.59 -12.10 -5.91
CA ASP A 957 -22.30 -11.53 -5.47
C ASP A 957 -22.45 -10.54 -4.30
N SER A 958 -23.51 -9.72 -4.33
CA SER A 958 -23.82 -8.79 -3.25
C SER A 958 -24.25 -9.49 -1.96
N LEU A 959 -24.96 -10.61 -2.04
CA LEU A 959 -25.41 -11.37 -0.86
C LEU A 959 -24.25 -12.15 -0.24
N THR A 960 -23.40 -12.76 -1.07
CA THR A 960 -22.24 -13.53 -0.60
C THR A 960 -21.14 -12.64 -0.02
N SER A 961 -20.90 -11.46 -0.61
CA SER A 961 -19.90 -10.50 -0.10
C SER A 961 -20.25 -9.88 1.26
N ARG A 962 -21.54 -9.77 1.59
CA ARG A 962 -22.00 -9.22 2.89
C ARG A 962 -21.88 -10.22 4.05
N GLY A 963 -21.68 -11.51 3.78
CA GLY A 963 -21.60 -12.55 4.82
C GLY A 963 -22.85 -12.66 5.70
N ALA A 964 -23.98 -12.10 5.25
CA ALA A 964 -25.24 -12.07 6.00
C ALA A 964 -26.07 -13.33 5.72
N GLU A 965 -27.03 -13.62 6.60
CA GLU A 965 -27.96 -14.74 6.43
C GLU A 965 -28.77 -14.58 5.13
N VAL A 966 -28.79 -15.63 4.30
CA VAL A 966 -29.52 -15.61 3.03
C VAL A 966 -31.02 -15.45 3.33
N PRO A 967 -31.71 -14.44 2.74
CA PRO A 967 -33.13 -14.23 2.97
C PRO A 967 -33.97 -15.47 2.65
N ARG A 968 -35.08 -15.65 3.37
CA ARG A 968 -35.97 -16.81 3.17
C ARG A 968 -36.62 -16.75 1.79
N GLY A 969 -37.02 -17.91 1.25
CA GLY A 969 -37.32 -18.09 -0.18
C GLY A 969 -38.23 -17.03 -0.85
N LEU A 970 -39.30 -16.57 -0.19
CA LEU A 970 -40.17 -15.53 -0.76
C LEU A 970 -39.52 -14.14 -0.78
N GLU A 971 -38.78 -13.80 0.28
CA GLU A 971 -38.06 -12.54 0.39
C GLU A 971 -36.89 -12.49 -0.61
N LEU A 972 -36.17 -13.60 -0.77
CA LEU A 972 -35.12 -13.74 -1.77
C LEU A 972 -35.69 -13.59 -3.19
N LEU A 973 -36.82 -14.24 -3.48
CA LEU A 973 -37.49 -14.09 -4.78
C LEU A 973 -37.95 -12.66 -5.04
N TRP A 974 -38.47 -11.96 -4.02
CA TRP A 974 -38.84 -10.55 -4.13
C TRP A 974 -37.61 -9.70 -4.42
N GLN A 975 -36.53 -9.82 -3.63
CA GLN A 975 -35.29 -9.09 -3.84
C GLN A 975 -34.66 -9.37 -5.22
N ALA A 976 -34.69 -10.61 -5.68
CA ALA A 976 -34.21 -10.99 -7.02
C ALA A 976 -35.06 -10.36 -8.12
N THR A 977 -36.38 -10.38 -7.97
CA THR A 977 -37.29 -9.77 -8.95
C THR A 977 -37.15 -8.25 -8.94
N ASP A 978 -36.99 -7.65 -7.76
CA ASP A 978 -36.81 -6.21 -7.56
C ASP A 978 -35.46 -5.74 -8.10
N ALA A 979 -34.37 -6.46 -7.85
CA ALA A 979 -33.06 -6.18 -8.44
C ALA A 979 -33.09 -6.25 -9.99
N VAL A 980 -33.89 -7.17 -10.55
CA VAL A 980 -34.08 -7.28 -11.99
C VAL A 980 -34.92 -6.12 -12.55
N VAL A 981 -35.92 -5.63 -11.83
CA VAL A 981 -36.79 -4.53 -12.31
C VAL A 981 -36.18 -3.15 -12.02
N GLY A 982 -35.48 -3.00 -10.91
CA GLY A 982 -34.89 -1.77 -10.38
C GLY A 982 -35.90 -0.93 -9.59
N ASP A 983 -35.39 -0.26 -8.56
CA ASP A 983 -36.17 0.62 -7.69
C ASP A 983 -36.95 1.67 -8.50
N GLY A 984 -38.23 1.85 -8.17
CA GLY A 984 -39.11 2.83 -8.82
C GLY A 984 -39.62 2.47 -10.22
N ASN A 985 -39.16 1.36 -10.82
CA ASN A 985 -39.59 0.90 -12.14
C ASN A 985 -40.82 -0.02 -12.13
N TRP A 986 -41.44 -0.19 -10.96
CA TRP A 986 -42.69 -0.91 -10.81
C TRP A 986 -43.89 -0.06 -11.27
N LYS A 987 -44.87 -0.72 -11.88
CA LYS A 987 -46.23 -0.20 -12.07
C LYS A 987 -47.18 -1.04 -11.22
N ALA A 988 -47.97 -0.38 -10.38
CA ALA A 988 -49.02 -1.00 -9.59
C ALA A 988 -50.20 -0.01 -9.54
N ARG A 989 -51.11 -0.12 -10.52
CA ARG A 989 -52.29 0.74 -10.65
C ARG A 989 -53.55 -0.09 -10.67
N VAL A 990 -54.60 0.46 -10.08
CA VAL A 990 -55.89 -0.20 -9.96
C VAL A 990 -56.97 0.75 -10.49
N LEU A 991 -57.92 0.20 -11.25
CA LEU A 991 -59.08 0.93 -11.71
C LEU A 991 -59.95 1.26 -10.51
N LYS A 992 -60.11 2.56 -10.23
CA LYS A 992 -60.90 3.04 -9.11
C LYS A 992 -62.38 2.81 -9.40
N PRO A 993 -63.11 2.06 -8.56
CA PRO A 993 -64.55 1.91 -8.72
C PRO A 993 -65.22 3.28 -8.57
N SER A 994 -65.81 3.82 -9.62
CA SER A 994 -66.57 5.07 -9.60
C SER A 994 -68.04 4.83 -9.90
N THR A 995 -68.88 5.79 -9.52
CA THR A 995 -70.34 5.75 -9.77
C THR A 995 -70.70 6.20 -11.19
N THR A 996 -69.77 6.86 -11.88
CA THR A 996 -69.90 7.41 -13.24
C THR A 996 -69.24 6.56 -14.31
N PHE A 997 -68.73 5.37 -13.96
CA PHE A 997 -67.96 4.49 -14.86
C PHE A 997 -66.72 5.15 -15.50
N ALA A 998 -66.18 6.22 -14.90
CA ALA A 998 -64.95 6.85 -15.37
C ALA A 998 -63.76 5.88 -15.28
N VAL A 999 -62.96 5.80 -16.36
CA VAL A 999 -61.75 4.97 -16.44
C VAL A 999 -60.58 5.66 -15.72
N GLU A 1000 -60.66 5.78 -14.40
CA GLU A 1000 -59.62 6.37 -13.55
C GLU A 1000 -58.73 5.27 -12.95
N ARG A 1001 -57.47 5.20 -13.37
CA ARG A 1001 -56.48 4.27 -12.79
C ARG A 1001 -55.58 4.99 -11.78
N VAL A 1002 -55.55 4.48 -10.56
CA VAL A 1002 -54.85 5.12 -9.44
C VAL A 1002 -53.79 4.16 -8.89
N SER A 1003 -52.63 4.70 -8.48
CA SER A 1003 -51.59 3.90 -7.80
C SER A 1003 -52.11 3.26 -6.51
N VAL A 1004 -51.70 2.02 -6.23
CA VAL A 1004 -52.09 1.27 -5.02
C VAL A 1004 -51.81 2.06 -3.73
N GLU A 1005 -50.73 2.84 -3.70
CA GLU A 1005 -50.36 3.69 -2.55
C GLU A 1005 -51.45 4.72 -2.18
N ARG A 1006 -52.21 5.19 -3.17
CA ARG A 1006 -53.29 6.17 -2.97
C ARG A 1006 -54.61 5.52 -2.54
N MET A 1007 -54.70 4.18 -2.51
CA MET A 1007 -55.91 3.45 -2.08
C MET A 1007 -56.26 3.69 -0.60
N ARG A 1008 -55.30 4.10 0.24
CA ARG A 1008 -55.56 4.46 1.65
C ARG A 1008 -56.65 5.53 1.79
N LYS A 1009 -56.74 6.46 0.82
CA LYS A 1009 -57.70 7.57 0.82
C LYS A 1009 -59.09 7.22 0.25
N TRP A 1010 -59.29 6.00 -0.25
CA TRP A 1010 -60.58 5.57 -0.82
C TRP A 1010 -61.65 5.36 0.25
N SER A 1011 -62.91 5.51 -0.16
CA SER A 1011 -64.09 5.23 0.66
C SER A 1011 -64.16 3.74 1.04
N GLY A 1012 -64.91 3.44 2.10
CA GLY A 1012 -65.12 2.07 2.56
C GLY A 1012 -65.70 1.17 1.46
N GLY A 1013 -66.61 1.70 0.64
CA GLY A 1013 -67.28 0.96 -0.44
C GLY A 1013 -66.37 0.66 -1.63
N GLU A 1014 -65.54 1.63 -2.04
CA GLU A 1014 -64.53 1.44 -3.09
C GLU A 1014 -63.51 0.36 -2.68
N LYS A 1015 -63.05 0.38 -1.42
CA LYS A 1015 -62.10 -0.60 -0.87
C LYS A 1015 -62.67 -2.02 -0.84
N VAL A 1016 -63.91 -2.20 -0.36
CA VAL A 1016 -64.56 -3.53 -0.34
C VAL A 1016 -64.74 -4.06 -1.75
N THR A 1017 -65.18 -3.21 -2.67
CA THR A 1017 -65.39 -3.56 -4.07
C THR A 1017 -64.10 -4.05 -4.72
N ILE A 1018 -63.02 -3.29 -4.60
CA ILE A 1018 -61.75 -3.68 -5.23
C ILE A 1018 -61.11 -4.92 -4.59
N SER A 1019 -61.25 -5.09 -3.27
CA SER A 1019 -60.78 -6.29 -2.58
C SER A 1019 -61.47 -7.55 -3.09
N LEU A 1020 -62.78 -7.47 -3.36
CA LEU A 1020 -63.50 -8.59 -3.98
C LEU A 1020 -63.00 -8.88 -5.40
N LEU A 1021 -62.80 -7.85 -6.23
CA LEU A 1021 -62.27 -8.02 -7.59
C LEU A 1021 -60.89 -8.68 -7.58
N LEU A 1022 -59.99 -8.21 -6.70
CA LEU A 1022 -58.67 -8.81 -6.51
C LEU A 1022 -58.75 -10.25 -6.01
N PHE A 1023 -59.65 -10.54 -5.07
CA PHE A 1023 -59.88 -11.90 -4.58
C PHE A 1023 -60.33 -12.84 -5.71
N CYS A 1024 -61.32 -12.43 -6.50
CA CYS A 1024 -61.80 -13.20 -7.65
C CYS A 1024 -60.69 -13.43 -8.68
N MET A 1025 -59.86 -12.43 -8.95
CA MET A 1025 -58.71 -12.57 -9.86
C MET A 1025 -57.66 -13.54 -9.31
N VAL A 1026 -57.27 -13.44 -8.03
CA VAL A 1026 -56.30 -14.36 -7.41
C VAL A 1026 -56.84 -15.79 -7.40
N ALA A 1027 -58.13 -15.95 -7.11
CA ALA A 1027 -58.80 -17.24 -7.20
C ALA A 1027 -58.76 -17.81 -8.62
N LYS A 1028 -59.05 -16.99 -9.63
CA LYS A 1028 -59.00 -17.38 -11.04
C LYS A 1028 -57.58 -17.72 -11.48
N LEU A 1029 -56.59 -16.92 -11.10
CA LEU A 1029 -55.17 -17.18 -11.35
C LEU A 1029 -54.73 -18.54 -10.78
N ARG A 1030 -55.14 -18.86 -9.55
CA ARG A 1030 -54.87 -20.17 -8.93
C ARG A 1030 -55.57 -21.31 -9.66
N ALA A 1031 -56.79 -21.09 -10.15
CA ALA A 1031 -57.55 -22.07 -10.93
C ALA A 1031 -56.86 -22.38 -12.26
N THR A 1032 -56.48 -21.33 -13.00
CA THR A 1032 -55.80 -21.43 -14.29
C THR A 1032 -54.43 -22.08 -14.15
N SER A 1033 -53.69 -21.78 -13.08
CA SER A 1033 -52.45 -22.49 -12.74
C SER A 1033 -52.64 -23.99 -12.46
N ARG A 1034 -53.87 -24.43 -12.16
CA ARG A 1034 -54.25 -25.85 -11.97
C ARG A 1034 -55.02 -26.43 -13.18
N GLY A 1035 -55.05 -25.72 -14.31
CA GLY A 1035 -55.71 -26.16 -15.54
C GLY A 1035 -57.24 -26.04 -15.54
N ARG A 1036 -57.82 -25.19 -14.68
CA ARG A 1036 -59.26 -24.91 -14.64
C ARG A 1036 -59.55 -23.47 -15.09
N ASP A 1037 -60.57 -23.29 -15.92
CA ASP A 1037 -60.96 -21.96 -16.43
C ASP A 1037 -61.72 -21.12 -15.40
N VAL A 1038 -62.39 -21.76 -14.45
CA VAL A 1038 -63.11 -21.13 -13.34
C VAL A 1038 -62.62 -21.63 -11.98
N PRO A 1039 -62.50 -20.76 -10.96
CA PRO A 1039 -62.03 -21.14 -9.63
C PRO A 1039 -62.86 -22.19 -8.91
N GLY A 1040 -64.18 -22.22 -9.12
CA GLY A 1040 -65.07 -23.18 -8.46
C GLY A 1040 -65.06 -23.07 -6.93
N LEU A 1041 -64.99 -21.84 -6.38
CA LEU A 1041 -64.95 -21.58 -4.93
C LEU A 1041 -66.29 -21.85 -4.21
N GLY A 1042 -67.38 -22.16 -4.94
CA GLY A 1042 -68.69 -22.45 -4.37
C GLY A 1042 -69.39 -21.18 -3.88
N ALA A 1043 -69.04 -20.68 -2.69
CA ALA A 1043 -69.65 -19.50 -2.09
C ALA A 1043 -68.65 -18.67 -1.26
N LEU A 1044 -68.79 -17.34 -1.31
CA LEU A 1044 -68.03 -16.37 -0.54
C LEU A 1044 -68.96 -15.63 0.44
N PRO A 1045 -68.95 -15.96 1.74
CA PRO A 1045 -69.66 -15.20 2.76
C PRO A 1045 -68.93 -13.88 3.04
N LEU A 1046 -69.69 -12.79 3.03
CA LEU A 1046 -69.22 -11.45 3.36
C LEU A 1046 -70.02 -10.94 4.56
N ASP A 1047 -69.32 -10.68 5.66
CA ASP A 1047 -69.91 -10.17 6.89
C ASP A 1047 -69.97 -8.64 6.89
N ASN A 1048 -71.18 -8.13 7.07
CA ASN A 1048 -71.62 -6.74 7.02
C ASN A 1048 -71.06 -5.84 5.89
N PRO A 1049 -71.01 -6.30 4.61
CA PRO A 1049 -70.48 -5.50 3.51
C PRO A 1049 -71.32 -4.24 3.22
N LEU A 1050 -72.63 -4.26 3.48
CA LEU A 1050 -73.53 -3.14 3.19
C LEU A 1050 -73.36 -1.93 4.12
N GLY A 1051 -72.73 -2.09 5.29
CA GLY A 1051 -72.44 -0.96 6.18
C GLY A 1051 -71.42 0.04 5.62
N LYS A 1052 -70.61 -0.38 4.64
CA LYS A 1052 -69.57 0.45 3.99
C LYS A 1052 -69.79 0.63 2.49
N ALA A 1053 -70.57 -0.24 1.84
CA ALA A 1053 -70.76 -0.29 0.39
C ALA A 1053 -72.26 -0.41 -0.01
N ASN A 1054 -73.11 0.48 0.48
CA ASN A 1054 -74.56 0.46 0.18
C ASN A 1054 -74.94 1.06 -1.18
N TYR A 1055 -73.98 1.62 -1.91
CA TYR A 1055 -74.26 2.22 -3.22
C TYR A 1055 -74.52 1.14 -4.28
N VAL A 1056 -75.70 1.19 -4.89
CA VAL A 1056 -76.25 0.19 -5.81
C VAL A 1056 -75.29 -0.19 -6.94
N VAL A 1057 -74.60 0.80 -7.55
CA VAL A 1057 -73.68 0.56 -8.68
C VAL A 1057 -72.51 -0.36 -8.29
N PHE A 1058 -72.01 -0.25 -7.05
CA PHE A 1058 -70.92 -1.11 -6.56
C PHE A 1058 -71.41 -2.53 -6.26
N LEU A 1059 -72.65 -2.68 -5.77
CA LEU A 1059 -73.24 -4.00 -5.51
C LEU A 1059 -73.47 -4.77 -6.81
N ASP A 1060 -73.95 -4.10 -7.86
CA ASP A 1060 -74.15 -4.73 -9.16
C ASP A 1060 -72.81 -5.12 -9.82
N LEU A 1061 -71.77 -4.29 -9.68
CA LEU A 1061 -70.41 -4.62 -10.12
C LEU A 1061 -69.85 -5.85 -9.40
N GLN A 1062 -69.90 -5.86 -8.06
CA GLN A 1062 -69.41 -6.96 -7.24
C GLN A 1062 -70.07 -8.28 -7.63
N ARG A 1063 -71.40 -8.28 -7.80
CA ARG A 1063 -72.17 -9.46 -8.20
C ARG A 1063 -71.83 -9.94 -9.60
N LYS A 1064 -71.82 -9.05 -10.60
CA LYS A 1064 -71.51 -9.42 -11.99
C LYS A 1064 -70.10 -10.01 -12.13
N VAL A 1065 -69.12 -9.44 -11.44
CA VAL A 1065 -67.75 -9.98 -11.47
C VAL A 1065 -67.64 -11.29 -10.73
N ALA A 1066 -68.25 -11.42 -9.55
CA ALA A 1066 -68.23 -12.68 -8.81
C ALA A 1066 -68.92 -13.81 -9.59
N ALA A 1067 -70.07 -13.54 -10.22
CA ALA A 1067 -70.77 -14.48 -11.09
C ALA A 1067 -69.91 -14.92 -12.29
N ALA A 1068 -69.27 -13.98 -12.99
CA ALA A 1068 -68.38 -14.29 -14.11
C ALA A 1068 -67.11 -15.08 -13.70
N ASN A 1069 -66.77 -15.09 -12.42
CA ASN A 1069 -65.69 -15.90 -11.85
C ASN A 1069 -66.21 -17.17 -11.15
N GLY A 1070 -67.50 -17.49 -11.27
CA GLY A 1070 -68.09 -18.68 -10.64
C GLY A 1070 -68.06 -18.65 -9.11
N VAL A 1071 -68.17 -17.46 -8.51
CA VAL A 1071 -68.20 -17.25 -7.05
C VAL A 1071 -69.60 -16.77 -6.66
N GLN A 1072 -70.33 -17.56 -5.87
CA GLN A 1072 -71.60 -17.13 -5.30
C GLN A 1072 -71.36 -16.20 -4.11
N LEU A 1073 -71.92 -14.99 -4.11
CA LEU A 1073 -71.79 -14.07 -2.99
C LEU A 1073 -72.91 -14.28 -1.96
N ILE A 1074 -72.56 -14.37 -0.68
CA ILE A 1074 -73.51 -14.43 0.44
C ILE A 1074 -73.27 -13.23 1.34
N PHE A 1075 -74.19 -12.27 1.34
CA PHE A 1075 -74.08 -11.06 2.14
C PHE A 1075 -74.82 -11.25 3.47
N LEU A 1076 -74.09 -11.19 4.58
CA LEU A 1076 -74.66 -11.19 5.93
C LEU A 1076 -74.63 -9.76 6.43
N THR A 1077 -75.76 -9.13 6.76
CA THR A 1077 -75.75 -7.72 7.19
C THR A 1077 -76.90 -7.40 8.12
N GLY A 1078 -76.67 -6.49 9.06
CA GLY A 1078 -77.70 -5.90 9.92
C GLY A 1078 -78.26 -4.57 9.42
N VAL A 1079 -77.86 -4.11 8.22
CA VAL A 1079 -78.25 -2.80 7.66
C VAL A 1079 -79.54 -2.92 6.85
N GLY A 1080 -80.60 -2.22 7.29
CA GLY A 1080 -81.94 -2.26 6.70
C GLY A 1080 -82.16 -1.33 5.49
N ASP A 1081 -81.14 -1.08 4.67
CA ASP A 1081 -81.27 -0.24 3.46
C ASP A 1081 -82.01 -1.02 2.35
N LEU A 1082 -83.34 -0.82 2.26
CA LEU A 1082 -84.22 -1.55 1.34
C LEU A 1082 -83.80 -1.39 -0.14
N LYS A 1083 -83.14 -0.29 -0.53
CA LYS A 1083 -82.68 -0.08 -1.92
C LYS A 1083 -81.47 -0.94 -2.27
N ALA A 1084 -80.56 -1.15 -1.31
CA ALA A 1084 -79.39 -2.00 -1.48
C ALA A 1084 -79.74 -3.49 -1.39
N VAL A 1085 -80.60 -3.86 -0.43
CA VAL A 1085 -81.05 -5.24 -0.21
C VAL A 1085 -81.93 -5.73 -1.38
N GLY A 1086 -82.78 -4.87 -1.94
CA GLY A 1086 -83.66 -5.21 -3.07
C GLY A 1086 -82.95 -5.55 -4.39
N ARG A 1087 -81.61 -5.44 -4.46
CA ARG A 1087 -80.83 -5.88 -5.62
C ARG A 1087 -80.54 -7.38 -5.60
N PHE A 1088 -80.65 -8.05 -4.46
CA PHE A 1088 -80.37 -9.47 -4.34
C PHE A 1088 -81.60 -10.32 -4.70
N PRO A 1089 -81.44 -11.42 -5.45
CA PRO A 1089 -82.56 -12.27 -5.87
C PRO A 1089 -83.13 -13.14 -4.76
N ASN A 1090 -82.38 -13.35 -3.67
CA ASN A 1090 -82.79 -14.15 -2.51
C ASN A 1090 -82.38 -13.42 -1.23
N ILE A 1091 -83.38 -12.91 -0.50
CA ILE A 1091 -83.20 -12.15 0.74
C ILE A 1091 -83.81 -12.98 1.87
N ILE A 1092 -82.99 -13.34 2.86
CA ILE A 1092 -83.42 -14.08 4.04
C ILE A 1092 -83.30 -13.15 5.25
N ARG A 1093 -84.44 -12.71 5.79
CA ARG A 1093 -84.48 -11.96 7.05
C ARG A 1093 -84.46 -12.92 8.21
N MET A 1094 -83.59 -12.64 9.17
CA MET A 1094 -83.38 -13.47 10.34
C MET A 1094 -83.65 -12.67 11.60
N ARG A 1095 -84.31 -13.29 12.57
CA ARG A 1095 -84.60 -12.70 13.89
C ARG A 1095 -83.93 -13.51 15.00
N ASN A 1096 -83.49 -12.83 16.04
CA ASN A 1096 -83.03 -13.49 17.26
C ASN A 1096 -84.26 -13.99 18.03
N VAL A 1097 -84.29 -15.28 18.28
CA VAL A 1097 -85.29 -15.93 19.13
C VAL A 1097 -84.57 -16.37 20.39
N ALA A 1098 -85.04 -15.88 21.55
CA ALA A 1098 -84.59 -16.42 22.83
C ALA A 1098 -84.95 -17.91 22.87
N GLY A 1099 -83.98 -18.77 23.19
CA GLY A 1099 -84.26 -20.18 23.39
C GLY A 1099 -85.37 -20.35 24.42
N GLY A 1100 -86.29 -21.31 24.19
CA GLY A 1100 -87.40 -21.57 25.11
C GLY A 1100 -86.93 -21.81 26.55
N PRO A 1101 -87.83 -21.87 27.55
CA PRO A 1101 -87.53 -21.73 28.97
C PRO A 1101 -86.45 -22.67 29.56
N SER A 1102 -86.05 -23.74 28.87
CA SER A 1102 -84.96 -24.64 29.25
C SER A 1102 -83.54 -24.16 28.83
N ALA A 1103 -83.44 -23.17 27.94
CA ALA A 1103 -82.16 -22.65 27.42
C ALA A 1103 -81.71 -21.32 28.07
N SER A 1104 -82.55 -20.69 28.91
CA SER A 1104 -82.26 -19.39 29.54
C SER A 1104 -81.12 -19.46 30.57
N THR A 1105 -80.81 -20.63 31.11
CA THR A 1105 -79.74 -20.83 32.10
C THR A 1105 -78.33 -20.84 31.51
N ARG A 1106 -78.17 -20.78 30.16
CA ARG A 1106 -76.86 -20.72 29.48
C ARG A 1106 -76.67 -19.49 28.57
N GLY A 1107 -77.61 -18.54 28.57
CA GLY A 1107 -77.49 -17.27 27.83
C GLY A 1107 -77.40 -17.39 26.29
N ARG A 1108 -77.77 -18.53 25.70
CA ARG A 1108 -77.65 -18.75 24.24
C ARG A 1108 -78.91 -18.25 23.51
N GLN A 1109 -78.73 -17.33 22.56
CA GLN A 1109 -79.77 -16.87 21.64
C GLN A 1109 -79.63 -17.62 20.30
N TYR A 1110 -80.76 -18.02 19.71
CA TYR A 1110 -80.77 -18.71 18.42
C TYR A 1110 -81.29 -17.77 17.33
N VAL A 1111 -80.67 -17.80 16.16
CA VAL A 1111 -81.12 -17.04 14.99
C VAL A 1111 -82.09 -17.91 14.19
N ARG A 1112 -83.31 -17.42 13.91
CA ARG A 1112 -84.30 -18.12 13.08
C ARG A 1112 -84.72 -17.25 11.91
N GLN A 1113 -85.00 -17.88 10.77
CA GLN A 1113 -85.61 -17.22 9.62
C GLN A 1113 -86.98 -16.64 10.01
N GLU A 1114 -87.18 -15.36 9.72
CA GLU A 1114 -88.44 -14.63 9.89
C GLU A 1114 -89.19 -14.54 8.56
N GLU A 1115 -88.50 -14.14 7.49
CA GLU A 1115 -89.08 -13.90 6.18
C GLU A 1115 -88.04 -14.27 5.10
N ARG A 1116 -88.51 -14.79 3.96
CA ARG A 1116 -87.67 -14.99 2.76
C ARG A 1116 -88.36 -14.41 1.54
N ILE A 1117 -87.66 -13.51 0.86
CA ILE A 1117 -88.12 -12.85 -0.36
C ILE A 1117 -87.27 -13.38 -1.51
N LEU A 1118 -87.93 -13.98 -2.50
CA LEU A 1118 -87.33 -14.45 -3.74
C LEU A 1118 -87.85 -13.58 -4.88
N ALA A 1119 -86.96 -13.11 -5.75
CA ALA A 1119 -87.36 -12.38 -6.95
C ALA A 1119 -87.94 -13.34 -8.00
N ASP A 1120 -88.99 -12.92 -8.73
CA ASP A 1120 -89.68 -13.74 -9.73
C ASP A 1120 -88.82 -14.09 -10.96
N ALA A 1121 -87.77 -13.31 -11.21
CA ALA A 1121 -86.75 -13.58 -12.21
C ALA A 1121 -85.37 -13.31 -11.63
N ASP A 1122 -84.43 -14.26 -11.79
CA ASP A 1122 -83.04 -14.05 -11.41
C ASP A 1122 -82.40 -13.08 -12.43
N PRO A 1123 -81.92 -11.89 -12.02
CA PRO A 1123 -81.29 -10.94 -12.95
C PRO A 1123 -79.95 -11.43 -13.52
N SER A 1124 -79.53 -12.68 -13.29
CA SER A 1124 -78.30 -13.28 -13.82
C SER A 1124 -78.42 -14.64 -14.53
N ASP A 1125 -79.62 -15.21 -14.73
CA ASP A 1125 -79.89 -16.41 -15.54
C ASP A 1125 -78.94 -17.63 -15.37
N ALA A 1126 -78.34 -17.86 -14.19
CA ALA A 1126 -77.33 -18.91 -14.04
C ALA A 1126 -77.18 -19.53 -12.64
N ILE A 1127 -78.29 -19.84 -11.96
CA ILE A 1127 -78.25 -20.77 -10.82
C ILE A 1127 -78.98 -22.05 -11.21
N ASP A 1128 -78.29 -22.92 -11.95
CA ASP A 1128 -78.72 -24.29 -12.15
C ASP A 1128 -77.96 -25.19 -11.18
N THR A 1129 -78.69 -25.75 -10.21
CA THR A 1129 -78.32 -26.78 -9.22
C THR A 1129 -77.49 -26.38 -7.99
N THR A 1130 -78.08 -26.57 -6.80
CA THR A 1130 -77.38 -26.74 -5.53
C THR A 1130 -77.62 -28.18 -5.05
N ARG A 1131 -76.64 -29.08 -5.19
CA ARG A 1131 -76.64 -30.37 -4.50
C ARG A 1131 -75.77 -30.25 -3.25
N VAL A 1132 -76.40 -30.14 -2.08
CA VAL A 1132 -75.77 -30.54 -0.82
C VAL A 1132 -76.41 -31.86 -0.43
N TRP A 1133 -75.82 -32.96 -0.87
CA TRP A 1133 -76.08 -34.28 -0.30
C TRP A 1133 -74.83 -35.15 -0.43
N ARG A 1134 -74.37 -35.71 0.68
CA ARG A 1134 -73.38 -36.78 0.73
C ARG A 1134 -73.91 -37.85 1.67
N GLU A 1135 -74.21 -39.01 1.11
CA GLU A 1135 -74.36 -40.27 1.83
C GLU A 1135 -72.97 -40.85 2.12
N ASP A 1136 -72.89 -41.62 3.20
CA ASP A 1136 -71.77 -42.28 3.90
C ASP A 1136 -70.32 -42.32 3.33
N PRO A 1137 -69.30 -42.29 4.20
CA PRO A 1137 -67.91 -42.45 3.81
C PRO A 1137 -67.53 -43.94 3.81
N VAL A 1138 -67.41 -44.56 2.65
CA VAL A 1138 -66.52 -45.71 2.50
C VAL A 1138 -65.23 -45.21 1.87
N LEU A 1139 -64.18 -45.19 2.68
CA LEU A 1139 -62.79 -45.10 2.28
C LEU A 1139 -62.45 -46.32 1.42
N THR A 1140 -62.06 -46.09 0.17
CA THR A 1140 -61.21 -47.03 -0.56
C THR A 1140 -59.94 -46.28 -0.94
N LEU A 1141 -58.85 -46.68 -0.27
CA LEU A 1141 -57.48 -46.30 -0.60
C LEU A 1141 -57.11 -46.91 -1.96
N MET A 1142 -56.68 -46.07 -2.90
CA MET A 1142 -55.55 -46.34 -3.77
C MET A 1142 -54.65 -45.10 -3.80
#